data_AF-A0A510UUL3-F1
#
_entry.id   AF-A0A510UUL3-F1
#
_cell.length_a   1.000
_cell.length_b   1.000
_cell.length_c   1.000
_cell.angle_alpha   90.00
_cell.angle_beta   90.00
_cell.angle_gamma   90.00
#
_symmetry.space_group_name_H-M   'P 1'
#
loop_
_entity.id
_entity.type
_entity.pdbx_description
1 polymer ?
#
loop_
_entity_poly.entity_id
_entity_poly.type
_entity_poly.pdbx_seq_one_letter_code
_entity_poly.pdbx_strand_id
1 'polypeptide(L)'
;MVKATETNFAAVLEGRKQYQVPLYQRTYSWGTKQLNQLWDDVVELAATRRTEPGTSHFIGSLVLATSPDFNAVGMSKLLVVDGQQRLTTLTLLLAALRDHLTETGDAEGAEGIHAQYLANVYDKGKPAKVLPTQADREAYKAVLTRSPDAGGPDRIGVAYNHFRAKIAAADDPDDPHDLEEIEHAVVHGLAVVVVTAERGDNAHRIFESLNNTGLQLNQSDLLKNYLFMRLGERGEDVYDTVWLPLEKRLSSDQLELLFWLDLAQRDERAKQSDTYAGQQKRLEKLTGPEQIESEVRRIAALGDLLATILDPSREPDPAIRQRLERIRDWGSTTAYPVVMALLARRAGGTATPTQVADALLTLESYFVRRIVVGRATAGLNRSLLQAVGAVTDAPAVDVALRDYLSRGRRHFATDAQIRGAVGVVAFYWQGRAAQKKLILQWIEESYGSKEAVDPAHLTIEHVLPQALTDAALREFAAGLPEDADVRAEHERVVHTLGNLTLTGYNSELSNRPFSAKRSMLADSGLRMNREVSASETWSVPEIDARGAALAEQIIQLWPGPNEALTGGSVEEPSETRRLVASIVAEIPAGRWTSYGEVALVAGSYPQPVAAIITTHPMQGAWRVLQTGGTISPGFRWLDPARSEEPRAFLEAEGLRFDAEGRADTEQFIDAAELASLVGLDVPDEAPAWRAAGTRPLLAQRQAFFQKVRDLGESTGTVVGYWPSPSTQDAVDVNIGVPGCIVVLSLASRAPGGVQCSFYIRDDKALFAQLHARREEIEEALGATLEWHENPTYKASRVALRHDGDWRDENLAPRLAQWLVSTAELFATVFPKYTSDVRGLT
;
A
#
# COMPACT_ATOMS: atom_id res chain seq x y z
N MET A 1 -20.13 -13.26 -39.26
CA MET A 1 -20.28 -11.78 -39.28
C MET A 1 -21.25 -11.50 -38.16
N VAL A 2 -20.80 -10.81 -37.11
CA VAL A 2 -21.59 -10.65 -35.88
C VAL A 2 -22.86 -9.86 -36.16
N LYS A 3 -24.02 -10.40 -35.78
CA LYS A 3 -25.31 -9.69 -35.88
C LYS A 3 -25.58 -8.99 -34.56
N ALA A 4 -25.59 -7.66 -34.59
CA ALA A 4 -26.06 -6.82 -33.50
C ALA A 4 -27.48 -6.33 -33.83
N THR A 5 -28.41 -6.47 -32.91
CA THR A 5 -29.81 -6.03 -33.10
C THR A 5 -30.28 -5.37 -31.81
N GLU A 6 -30.76 -4.13 -31.92
CA GLU A 6 -31.45 -3.45 -30.83
C GLU A 6 -32.87 -4.00 -30.71
N THR A 7 -33.30 -4.32 -29.48
CA THR A 7 -34.60 -4.91 -29.21
C THR A 7 -35.05 -4.63 -27.77
N ASN A 8 -36.29 -4.96 -27.43
CA ASN A 8 -36.81 -4.86 -26.06
C ASN A 8 -36.65 -6.18 -25.29
N PHE A 9 -36.83 -6.14 -23.98
CA PHE A 9 -36.64 -7.32 -23.14
C PHE A 9 -37.65 -8.44 -23.43
N ALA A 10 -38.90 -8.11 -23.81
CA ALA A 10 -39.90 -9.07 -24.24
C ALA A 10 -39.39 -9.93 -25.42
N ALA A 11 -38.90 -9.30 -26.48
CA ALA A 11 -38.41 -9.97 -27.68
C ALA A 11 -37.17 -10.87 -27.43
N VAL A 12 -36.40 -10.56 -26.37
CA VAL A 12 -35.35 -11.46 -25.89
C VAL A 12 -35.99 -12.75 -25.36
N LEU A 13 -36.89 -12.66 -24.39
CA LEU A 13 -37.45 -13.83 -23.69
C LEU A 13 -38.51 -14.59 -24.51
N GLU A 14 -39.19 -13.95 -25.45
CA GLU A 14 -40.24 -14.55 -26.27
C GLU A 14 -39.74 -15.68 -27.19
N GLY A 15 -40.67 -16.60 -27.48
CA GLY A 15 -40.44 -17.77 -28.34
C GLY A 15 -39.83 -18.97 -27.61
N ARG A 16 -39.51 -20.04 -28.36
CA ARG A 16 -38.94 -21.28 -27.78
C ARG A 16 -37.42 -21.17 -27.66
N LYS A 17 -36.97 -20.30 -26.75
CA LYS A 17 -35.55 -20.02 -26.48
C LYS A 17 -35.21 -20.34 -25.02
N GLN A 18 -33.99 -20.82 -24.79
CA GLN A 18 -33.44 -20.95 -23.44
C GLN A 18 -32.04 -20.33 -23.38
N TYR A 19 -31.85 -19.43 -22.43
CA TYR A 19 -30.60 -18.73 -22.16
C TYR A 19 -29.82 -19.48 -21.07
N GLN A 20 -28.73 -20.12 -21.45
CA GLN A 20 -27.89 -20.89 -20.53
C GLN A 20 -26.65 -20.09 -20.18
N VAL A 21 -26.51 -19.75 -18.90
CA VAL A 21 -25.27 -19.20 -18.36
C VAL A 21 -24.26 -20.35 -18.23
N PRO A 22 -23.09 -20.27 -18.88
CA PRO A 22 -22.06 -21.30 -18.76
C PRO A 22 -21.57 -21.46 -17.31
N LEU A 23 -21.18 -22.68 -16.95
CA LEU A 23 -20.74 -23.04 -15.59
C LEU A 23 -19.54 -22.23 -15.10
N TYR A 24 -18.67 -21.84 -16.03
CA TYR A 24 -17.46 -21.09 -15.75
C TYR A 24 -17.71 -19.59 -15.54
N GLN A 25 -18.91 -19.07 -15.78
CA GLN A 25 -19.22 -17.68 -15.48
C GLN A 25 -19.37 -17.44 -13.98
N ARG A 26 -19.09 -16.21 -13.52
CA ARG A 26 -19.24 -15.84 -12.11
C ARG A 26 -20.69 -15.97 -11.64
N THR A 27 -20.86 -16.28 -10.35
CA THR A 27 -22.17 -16.31 -9.69
C THR A 27 -22.86 -14.95 -9.71
N TYR A 28 -24.16 -14.94 -9.41
CA TYR A 28 -24.93 -13.71 -9.27
C TYR A 28 -24.31 -12.80 -8.21
N SER A 29 -24.10 -11.52 -8.57
CA SER A 29 -23.25 -10.61 -7.81
C SER A 29 -23.77 -9.19 -7.64
N TRP A 30 -24.94 -8.88 -8.19
CA TRP A 30 -25.57 -7.58 -7.94
C TRP A 30 -25.97 -7.46 -6.47
N GLY A 31 -25.69 -6.30 -5.88
CA GLY A 31 -26.08 -5.94 -4.52
C GLY A 31 -27.13 -4.84 -4.52
N THR A 32 -27.53 -4.39 -3.33
CA THR A 32 -28.62 -3.43 -3.13
C THR A 32 -28.47 -2.15 -3.94
N LYS A 33 -27.24 -1.65 -4.15
CA LYS A 33 -27.02 -0.45 -4.98
C LYS A 33 -27.46 -0.65 -6.42
N GLN A 34 -27.09 -1.77 -7.05
CA GLN A 34 -27.47 -2.07 -8.42
C GLN A 34 -28.97 -2.37 -8.53
N LEU A 35 -29.55 -3.05 -7.53
CA LEU A 35 -30.97 -3.37 -7.49
C LEU A 35 -31.84 -2.10 -7.36
N ASN A 36 -31.46 -1.18 -6.47
CA ASN A 36 -32.13 0.12 -6.33
C ASN A 36 -32.04 0.92 -7.63
N GLN A 37 -30.86 1.01 -8.24
CA GLN A 37 -30.71 1.75 -9.49
C GLN A 37 -31.65 1.20 -10.57
N LEU A 38 -31.66 -0.12 -10.79
CA LEU A 38 -32.55 -0.73 -11.77
C LEU A 38 -34.03 -0.47 -11.45
N TRP A 39 -34.41 -0.53 -10.17
CA TRP A 39 -35.78 -0.25 -9.76
C TRP A 39 -36.18 1.20 -10.04
N ASP A 40 -35.32 2.14 -9.66
CA ASP A 40 -35.56 3.58 -9.85
C ASP A 40 -35.65 3.90 -11.35
N ASP A 41 -34.77 3.31 -12.18
CA ASP A 41 -34.82 3.44 -13.65
C ASP A 41 -36.14 2.90 -14.24
N VAL A 42 -36.66 1.79 -13.72
CA VAL A 42 -37.93 1.19 -14.16
C VAL A 42 -39.13 2.06 -13.76
N VAL A 43 -39.16 2.59 -12.53
CA VAL A 43 -40.25 3.46 -12.07
C VAL A 43 -40.27 4.77 -12.84
N GLU A 44 -39.11 5.39 -13.04
CA GLU A 44 -39.00 6.61 -13.85
C GLU A 44 -39.46 6.37 -15.29
N LEU A 45 -39.07 5.22 -15.87
CA LEU A 45 -39.51 4.82 -17.19
C LEU A 45 -41.02 4.56 -17.28
N ALA A 46 -41.61 3.90 -16.29
CA ALA A 46 -43.05 3.66 -16.22
C ALA A 46 -43.82 4.99 -16.21
N ALA A 47 -43.44 5.93 -15.32
CA ALA A 47 -44.04 7.24 -15.24
C ALA A 47 -43.90 8.04 -16.55
N THR A 48 -42.73 8.02 -17.17
CA THR A 48 -42.47 8.73 -18.45
C THR A 48 -43.29 8.14 -19.59
N ARG A 49 -43.48 6.81 -19.63
CA ARG A 49 -44.25 6.13 -20.67
C ARG A 49 -45.75 6.39 -20.59
N ARG A 50 -46.28 6.89 -19.47
CA ARG A 50 -47.67 7.40 -19.37
C ARG A 50 -47.90 8.56 -20.35
N THR A 51 -46.95 9.48 -20.44
CA THR A 51 -47.03 10.64 -21.34
C THR A 51 -46.38 10.39 -22.69
N GLU A 52 -45.34 9.55 -22.74
CA GLU A 52 -44.54 9.27 -23.93
C GLU A 52 -44.37 7.75 -24.15
N PRO A 53 -45.37 7.06 -24.72
CA PRO A 53 -45.37 5.59 -24.83
C PRO A 53 -44.21 4.98 -25.63
N GLY A 54 -43.53 5.79 -26.45
CA GLY A 54 -42.36 5.38 -27.24
C GLY A 54 -41.03 5.43 -26.48
N THR A 55 -40.98 6.00 -25.28
CA THR A 55 -39.74 6.21 -24.53
C THR A 55 -39.13 4.89 -24.08
N SER A 56 -37.85 4.71 -24.35
CA SER A 56 -37.10 3.50 -23.99
C SER A 56 -35.87 3.84 -23.16
N HIS A 57 -35.47 2.91 -22.29
CA HIS A 57 -34.28 3.03 -21.45
C HIS A 57 -33.27 1.96 -21.82
N PHE A 58 -32.06 2.38 -22.20
CA PHE A 58 -31.01 1.45 -22.60
C PHE A 58 -30.32 0.81 -21.39
N ILE A 59 -30.45 -0.51 -21.25
CA ILE A 59 -29.87 -1.28 -20.14
C ILE A 59 -28.60 -2.05 -20.52
N GLY A 60 -28.00 -1.77 -21.68
CA GLY A 60 -26.75 -2.38 -22.13
C GLY A 60 -26.92 -3.49 -23.18
N SER A 61 -25.85 -4.26 -23.40
CA SER A 61 -25.80 -5.34 -24.40
C SER A 61 -25.98 -6.74 -23.81
N LEU A 62 -26.48 -7.70 -24.59
CA LEU A 62 -26.54 -9.12 -24.26
C LEU A 62 -25.76 -9.88 -25.34
N VAL A 63 -24.69 -10.58 -24.94
CA VAL A 63 -23.84 -11.32 -25.89
C VAL A 63 -24.16 -12.80 -25.81
N LEU A 64 -24.51 -13.38 -26.94
CA LEU A 64 -24.99 -14.74 -27.06
C LEU A 64 -24.12 -15.54 -28.02
N ALA A 65 -23.90 -16.81 -27.70
CA ALA A 65 -23.30 -17.77 -28.61
C ALA A 65 -24.29 -18.91 -28.92
N THR A 66 -24.33 -19.33 -30.18
CA THR A 66 -25.09 -20.50 -30.59
C THR A 66 -24.33 -21.77 -30.18
N SER A 67 -24.98 -22.65 -29.41
CA SER A 67 -24.35 -23.92 -29.01
C SER A 67 -24.45 -24.96 -30.15
N PRO A 68 -23.34 -25.62 -30.52
CA PRO A 68 -23.30 -26.69 -31.53
C PRO A 68 -24.27 -27.85 -31.30
N ASP A 69 -24.55 -28.18 -30.03
CA ASP A 69 -25.16 -29.46 -29.61
C ASP A 69 -26.68 -29.43 -29.49
N PHE A 70 -27.29 -28.24 -29.55
CA PHE A 70 -28.69 -28.08 -29.17
C PHE A 70 -29.64 -27.81 -30.35
N ASN A 71 -29.23 -28.17 -31.57
CA ASN A 71 -30.13 -28.25 -32.73
C ASN A 71 -30.98 -29.54 -32.73
N ALA A 72 -31.42 -30.00 -31.55
CA ALA A 72 -32.45 -31.02 -31.43
C ALA A 72 -33.83 -30.35 -31.49
N VAL A 73 -34.71 -30.93 -32.29
CA VAL A 73 -36.08 -30.47 -32.61
C VAL A 73 -36.80 -29.81 -31.43
N GLY A 74 -37.00 -28.49 -31.47
CA GLY A 74 -38.03 -27.78 -30.69
C GLY A 74 -37.63 -26.50 -29.96
N MET A 75 -36.38 -26.35 -29.48
CA MET A 75 -35.96 -25.22 -28.64
C MET A 75 -34.53 -24.73 -28.93
N SER A 76 -34.37 -23.43 -29.18
CA SER A 76 -33.06 -22.80 -29.40
C SER A 76 -32.37 -22.51 -28.06
N LYS A 77 -31.32 -23.26 -27.71
CA LYS A 77 -30.47 -22.94 -26.55
C LYS A 77 -29.35 -21.97 -26.94
N LEU A 78 -29.25 -20.88 -26.20
CA LEU A 78 -28.30 -19.77 -26.41
C LEU A 78 -27.40 -19.66 -25.19
N LEU A 79 -26.09 -19.73 -25.39
CA LEU A 79 -25.12 -19.52 -24.30
C LEU A 79 -24.96 -18.03 -24.03
N VAL A 80 -25.14 -17.62 -22.78
CA VAL A 80 -24.97 -16.23 -22.35
C VAL A 80 -23.49 -15.98 -22.07
N VAL A 81 -22.84 -15.23 -22.97
CA VAL A 81 -21.42 -14.89 -22.87
C VAL A 81 -21.21 -13.64 -22.02
N ASP A 82 -22.08 -12.64 -22.18
CA ASP A 82 -22.13 -11.43 -21.36
C ASP A 82 -23.58 -10.95 -21.20
N GLY A 83 -23.86 -10.17 -20.14
CA GLY A 83 -25.19 -9.70 -19.77
C GLY A 83 -25.91 -10.62 -18.77
N GLN A 84 -25.23 -11.66 -18.27
CA GLN A 84 -25.82 -12.65 -17.36
C GLN A 84 -26.46 -12.06 -16.09
N GLN A 85 -25.84 -11.05 -15.50
CA GLN A 85 -26.33 -10.43 -14.26
C GLN A 85 -27.64 -9.65 -14.50
N ARG A 86 -27.70 -8.91 -15.61
CA ARG A 86 -28.88 -8.14 -16.02
C ARG A 86 -30.03 -9.06 -16.39
N LEU A 87 -29.76 -10.06 -17.23
CA LEU A 87 -30.75 -11.06 -17.64
C LEU A 87 -31.35 -11.77 -16.42
N THR A 88 -30.51 -12.24 -15.49
CA THR A 88 -30.98 -12.89 -14.26
C THR A 88 -31.81 -11.94 -13.41
N THR A 89 -31.33 -10.72 -13.16
CA THR A 89 -32.04 -9.72 -12.32
C THR A 89 -33.43 -9.38 -12.87
N LEU A 90 -33.54 -9.12 -14.17
CA LEU A 90 -34.83 -8.78 -14.79
C LEU A 90 -35.82 -9.94 -14.73
N THR A 91 -35.35 -11.19 -14.87
CA THR A 91 -36.23 -12.34 -14.66
C THR A 91 -36.65 -12.52 -13.20
N LEU A 92 -35.82 -12.14 -12.23
CA LEU A 92 -36.20 -12.13 -10.81
C LEU A 92 -37.24 -11.05 -10.51
N LEU A 93 -37.12 -9.88 -11.13
CA LEU A 93 -38.12 -8.82 -11.04
C LEU A 93 -39.48 -9.29 -11.60
N LEU A 94 -39.50 -9.91 -12.78
CA LEU A 94 -40.72 -10.50 -13.35
C LEU A 94 -41.30 -11.63 -12.48
N ALA A 95 -40.45 -12.46 -11.87
CA ALA A 95 -40.90 -13.48 -10.94
C ALA A 95 -41.53 -12.89 -9.67
N ALA A 96 -40.95 -11.81 -9.13
CA ALA A 96 -41.52 -11.09 -8.01
C ALA A 96 -42.88 -10.45 -8.36
N LEU A 97 -43.01 -9.88 -9.56
CA LEU A 97 -44.26 -9.30 -10.06
C LEU A 97 -45.36 -10.36 -10.24
N ARG A 98 -45.03 -11.48 -10.89
CA ARG A 98 -45.92 -12.65 -11.01
C ARG A 98 -46.46 -13.10 -9.65
N ASP A 99 -45.58 -13.19 -8.66
CA ASP A 99 -45.96 -13.70 -7.34
C ASP A 99 -46.83 -12.70 -6.58
N HIS A 100 -46.54 -11.40 -6.71
CA HIS A 100 -47.39 -10.34 -6.17
C HIS A 100 -48.79 -10.36 -6.80
N LEU A 101 -48.90 -10.44 -8.13
CA LEU A 101 -50.19 -10.56 -8.84
C LEU A 101 -50.98 -11.80 -8.43
N THR A 102 -50.29 -12.92 -8.20
CA THR A 102 -50.94 -14.15 -7.68
C THR A 102 -51.56 -13.90 -6.30
N GLU A 103 -50.87 -13.16 -5.43
CA GLU A 103 -51.30 -12.88 -4.06
C GLU A 103 -52.41 -11.84 -3.99
N THR A 104 -52.43 -10.87 -4.91
CA THR A 104 -53.47 -9.84 -5.01
C THR A 104 -54.70 -10.28 -5.81
N GLY A 105 -54.65 -11.45 -6.45
CA GLY A 105 -55.80 -12.11 -7.08
C GLY A 105 -55.91 -11.96 -8.59
N ASP A 106 -54.90 -11.37 -9.25
CA ASP A 106 -54.80 -11.34 -10.71
C ASP A 106 -54.08 -12.60 -11.25
N ALA A 107 -54.85 -13.69 -11.34
CA ALA A 107 -54.34 -14.95 -11.85
C ALA A 107 -54.03 -14.90 -13.36
N GLU A 108 -54.68 -14.03 -14.13
CA GLU A 108 -54.51 -13.94 -15.58
C GLU A 108 -53.19 -13.25 -15.92
N GLY A 109 -52.91 -12.10 -15.32
CA GLY A 109 -51.62 -11.40 -15.46
C GLY A 109 -50.45 -12.26 -14.97
N ALA A 110 -50.60 -12.92 -13.82
CA ALA A 110 -49.57 -13.82 -13.29
C ALA A 110 -49.24 -14.99 -14.25
N GLU A 111 -50.24 -15.65 -14.82
CA GLU A 111 -50.01 -16.73 -15.80
C GLU A 111 -49.42 -16.18 -17.10
N GLY A 112 -49.81 -14.98 -17.53
CA GLY A 112 -49.23 -14.26 -18.65
C GLY A 112 -47.71 -14.09 -18.51
N ILE A 113 -47.26 -13.50 -17.40
CA ILE A 113 -45.84 -13.33 -17.10
C ILE A 113 -45.12 -14.68 -17.05
N HIS A 114 -45.72 -15.68 -16.39
CA HIS A 114 -45.10 -16.99 -16.23
C HIS A 114 -44.88 -17.68 -17.59
N ALA A 115 -45.93 -17.74 -18.41
CA ALA A 115 -45.93 -18.48 -19.66
C ALA A 115 -45.12 -17.80 -20.78
N GLN A 116 -45.08 -16.47 -20.80
CA GLN A 116 -44.38 -15.72 -21.84
C GLN A 116 -42.88 -15.56 -21.53
N TYR A 117 -42.55 -15.21 -20.28
CA TYR A 117 -41.22 -14.69 -19.94
C TYR A 117 -40.38 -15.57 -19.01
N LEU A 118 -41.00 -16.44 -18.20
CA LEU A 118 -40.26 -17.22 -17.18
C LEU A 118 -40.07 -18.70 -17.56
N ALA A 119 -41.06 -19.32 -18.21
CA ALA A 119 -41.05 -20.74 -18.55
C ALA A 119 -41.27 -21.01 -20.04
N ASN A 120 -40.62 -22.05 -20.57
CA ASN A 120 -40.94 -22.60 -21.89
C ASN A 120 -42.09 -23.62 -21.75
N VAL A 121 -43.31 -23.11 -21.61
CA VAL A 121 -44.50 -23.92 -21.26
C VAL A 121 -44.88 -25.00 -22.28
N TYR A 122 -44.43 -24.86 -23.53
CA TYR A 122 -44.72 -25.79 -24.63
C TYR A 122 -43.71 -26.95 -24.74
N ASP A 123 -42.70 -27.01 -23.88
CA ASP A 123 -41.64 -28.02 -23.89
C ASP A 123 -41.77 -29.00 -22.71
N LYS A 124 -41.33 -30.25 -22.91
CA LYS A 124 -41.36 -31.27 -21.85
C LYS A 124 -40.54 -30.81 -20.65
N GLY A 125 -41.15 -30.88 -19.46
CA GLY A 125 -40.53 -30.42 -18.22
C GLY A 125 -40.61 -28.91 -17.97
N LYS A 126 -41.24 -28.14 -18.88
CA LYS A 126 -41.46 -26.68 -18.77
C LYS A 126 -40.21 -25.93 -18.28
N PRO A 127 -39.05 -26.09 -18.96
CA PRO A 127 -37.81 -25.57 -18.44
C PRO A 127 -37.82 -24.03 -18.39
N ALA A 128 -37.08 -23.47 -17.44
CA ALA A 128 -36.91 -22.03 -17.30
C ALA A 128 -36.31 -21.40 -18.57
N LYS A 129 -36.71 -20.16 -18.84
CA LYS A 129 -36.17 -19.34 -19.94
C LYS A 129 -34.70 -18.98 -19.73
N VAL A 130 -34.30 -18.78 -18.48
CA VAL A 130 -32.92 -18.54 -18.09
C VAL A 130 -32.47 -19.66 -17.17
N LEU A 131 -31.29 -20.20 -17.44
CA LEU A 131 -30.62 -21.18 -16.61
C LEU A 131 -29.32 -20.56 -16.10
N PRO A 132 -29.25 -20.11 -14.84
CA PRO A 132 -28.04 -19.48 -14.29
C PRO A 132 -26.91 -20.51 -14.05
N THR A 133 -25.75 -20.02 -13.61
CA THR A 133 -24.61 -20.89 -13.25
C THR A 133 -24.97 -21.82 -12.08
N GLN A 134 -24.26 -22.94 -11.93
CA GLN A 134 -24.63 -24.05 -11.04
C GLN A 134 -24.91 -23.62 -9.60
N ALA A 135 -24.09 -22.72 -9.05
CA ALA A 135 -24.22 -22.24 -7.68
C ALA A 135 -25.55 -21.51 -7.40
N ASP A 136 -26.14 -20.89 -8.43
CA ASP A 136 -27.36 -20.08 -8.30
C ASP A 136 -28.63 -20.87 -8.70
N ARG A 137 -28.48 -22.07 -9.29
CA ARG A 137 -29.61 -22.82 -9.90
C ARG A 137 -30.69 -23.19 -8.90
N GLU A 138 -30.32 -23.68 -7.72
CA GLU A 138 -31.30 -24.12 -6.73
C GLU A 138 -32.11 -22.93 -6.19
N ALA A 139 -31.45 -21.85 -5.79
CA ALA A 139 -32.13 -20.63 -5.34
C ALA A 139 -33.01 -20.00 -6.43
N TYR A 140 -32.52 -19.96 -7.68
CA TYR A 140 -33.28 -19.45 -8.81
C TYR A 140 -34.50 -20.33 -9.14
N LYS A 141 -34.35 -21.65 -9.10
CA LYS A 141 -35.44 -22.61 -9.30
C LYS A 141 -36.48 -22.49 -8.18
N ALA A 142 -36.05 -22.29 -6.94
CA ALA A 142 -36.95 -22.07 -5.80
C ALA A 142 -37.87 -20.87 -6.05
N VAL A 143 -37.32 -19.75 -6.52
CA VAL A 143 -38.08 -18.55 -6.94
C VAL A 143 -39.03 -18.85 -8.09
N LEU A 144 -38.55 -19.50 -9.16
CA LEU A 144 -39.39 -19.78 -10.33
C LEU A 144 -40.55 -20.73 -10.03
N THR A 145 -40.36 -21.69 -9.11
CA THR A 145 -41.36 -22.70 -8.74
C THR A 145 -42.22 -22.31 -7.54
N ARG A 146 -41.97 -21.14 -6.93
CA ARG A 146 -42.63 -20.69 -5.69
C ARG A 146 -42.50 -21.72 -4.55
N SER A 147 -41.32 -22.33 -4.44
CA SER A 147 -41.05 -23.26 -3.34
C SER A 147 -40.86 -22.49 -2.02
N PRO A 148 -41.03 -23.14 -0.85
CA PRO A 148 -40.77 -22.50 0.45
C PRO A 148 -39.36 -21.92 0.63
N ASP A 149 -38.39 -22.42 -0.15
CA ASP A 149 -36.99 -21.96 -0.11
C ASP A 149 -36.75 -20.70 -0.96
N ALA A 150 -37.79 -20.16 -1.62
CA ALA A 150 -37.69 -18.90 -2.36
C ALA A 150 -37.39 -17.73 -1.41
N GLY A 151 -36.45 -16.86 -1.78
CA GLY A 151 -36.08 -15.71 -0.94
C GLY A 151 -35.06 -16.04 0.16
N GLY A 152 -34.20 -17.04 -0.05
CA GLY A 152 -33.10 -17.40 0.85
C GLY A 152 -32.04 -16.30 1.07
N PRO A 153 -31.06 -16.53 1.96
CA PRO A 153 -30.02 -15.54 2.31
C PRO A 153 -28.96 -15.34 1.22
N ASP A 154 -28.98 -16.13 0.16
CA ASP A 154 -28.11 -15.98 -1.00
C ASP A 154 -28.50 -14.74 -1.83
N ARG A 155 -27.63 -14.36 -2.79
CA ARG A 155 -27.83 -13.12 -3.56
C ARG A 155 -29.07 -13.17 -4.46
N ILE A 156 -29.48 -14.35 -4.95
CA ILE A 156 -30.71 -14.51 -5.73
C ILE A 156 -31.92 -14.26 -4.84
N GLY A 157 -31.95 -14.89 -3.67
CA GLY A 157 -33.03 -14.70 -2.69
C GLY A 157 -33.14 -13.25 -2.19
N VAL A 158 -32.01 -12.60 -1.90
CA VAL A 158 -31.97 -11.17 -1.53
C VAL A 158 -32.53 -10.28 -2.62
N ALA A 159 -32.17 -10.50 -3.89
CA ALA A 159 -32.68 -9.72 -5.02
C ALA A 159 -34.19 -9.94 -5.23
N TYR A 160 -34.66 -11.18 -5.13
CA TYR A 160 -36.08 -11.50 -5.22
C TYR A 160 -36.89 -10.79 -4.12
N ASN A 161 -36.46 -10.90 -2.86
CA ASN A 161 -37.12 -10.24 -1.72
C ASN A 161 -37.10 -8.72 -1.84
N HIS A 162 -36.01 -8.17 -2.38
CA HIS A 162 -35.92 -6.74 -2.65
C HIS A 162 -37.01 -6.27 -3.61
N PHE A 163 -37.18 -6.94 -4.75
CA PHE A 163 -38.22 -6.58 -5.71
C PHE A 163 -39.63 -6.85 -5.18
N ARG A 164 -39.85 -7.95 -4.44
CA ARG A 164 -41.12 -8.20 -3.74
C ARG A 164 -41.51 -7.03 -2.84
N ALA A 165 -40.58 -6.51 -2.04
CA ALA A 165 -40.84 -5.37 -1.16
C ALA A 165 -41.09 -4.07 -1.95
N LYS A 166 -40.34 -3.83 -3.03
CA LYS A 166 -40.50 -2.65 -3.88
C LYS A 166 -41.82 -2.65 -4.64
N ILE A 167 -42.23 -3.78 -5.19
CA ILE A 167 -43.52 -3.96 -5.89
C ILE A 167 -44.66 -3.76 -4.91
N ALA A 168 -44.62 -4.39 -3.73
CA ALA A 168 -45.66 -4.20 -2.73
C ALA A 168 -45.78 -2.75 -2.22
N ALA A 169 -44.69 -1.97 -2.30
CA ALA A 169 -44.70 -0.55 -1.96
C ALA A 169 -45.18 0.35 -3.11
N ALA A 170 -45.14 -0.13 -4.34
CA ALA A 170 -45.57 0.59 -5.54
C ALA A 170 -47.00 0.24 -5.99
N ASP A 171 -47.58 -0.83 -5.45
CA ASP A 171 -48.98 -1.20 -5.65
C ASP A 171 -49.90 -0.25 -4.88
N ASP A 172 -50.37 0.82 -5.53
CA ASP A 172 -51.35 1.76 -4.97
C ASP A 172 -52.78 1.21 -5.19
N PRO A 173 -53.55 0.93 -4.12
CA PRO A 173 -54.95 0.50 -4.25
C PRO A 173 -55.84 1.48 -5.02
N ASP A 174 -55.46 2.75 -5.11
CA ASP A 174 -56.21 3.79 -5.81
C ASP A 174 -55.82 3.93 -7.31
N ASP A 175 -54.72 3.31 -7.77
CA ASP A 175 -54.32 3.25 -9.19
C ASP A 175 -54.15 1.78 -9.68
N PRO A 176 -55.18 1.19 -10.31
CA PRO A 176 -55.16 -0.21 -10.70
C PRO A 176 -54.18 -0.53 -11.84
N HIS A 177 -53.53 0.46 -12.46
CA HIS A 177 -52.63 0.26 -13.59
C HIS A 177 -51.14 0.29 -13.21
N ASP A 178 -50.79 0.62 -11.95
CA ASP A 178 -49.39 0.78 -11.54
C ASP A 178 -48.53 -0.45 -11.84
N LEU A 179 -49.06 -1.64 -11.57
CA LEU A 179 -48.36 -2.90 -11.82
C LEU A 179 -48.27 -3.24 -13.31
N GLU A 180 -49.32 -2.97 -14.09
CA GLU A 180 -49.33 -3.16 -15.54
C GLU A 180 -48.30 -2.23 -16.22
N GLU A 181 -48.18 -1.00 -15.74
CA GLU A 181 -47.20 -0.05 -16.24
C GLU A 181 -45.77 -0.43 -15.90
N ILE A 182 -45.52 -0.93 -14.69
CA ILE A 182 -44.22 -1.48 -14.30
C ILE A 182 -43.88 -2.70 -15.18
N GLU A 183 -44.82 -3.61 -15.39
CA GLU A 183 -44.63 -4.74 -16.31
C GLU A 183 -44.25 -4.23 -17.70
N HIS A 184 -45.07 -3.33 -18.26
CA HIS A 184 -44.90 -2.77 -19.59
C HIS A 184 -43.58 -2.00 -19.74
N ALA A 185 -43.15 -1.28 -18.71
CA ALA A 185 -41.84 -0.63 -18.67
C ALA A 185 -40.70 -1.65 -18.72
N VAL A 186 -40.78 -2.73 -17.93
CA VAL A 186 -39.76 -3.79 -17.90
C VAL A 186 -39.69 -4.54 -19.24
N VAL A 187 -40.83 -4.97 -19.79
CA VAL A 187 -40.84 -5.86 -20.97
C VAL A 187 -40.72 -5.09 -22.29
N HIS A 188 -41.31 -3.90 -22.40
CA HIS A 188 -41.35 -3.14 -23.66
C HIS A 188 -40.55 -1.83 -23.61
N GLY A 189 -40.32 -1.26 -22.43
CA GLY A 189 -39.55 -0.02 -22.27
C GLY A 189 -38.04 -0.22 -22.18
N LEU A 190 -37.56 -1.33 -21.63
CA LEU A 190 -36.12 -1.59 -21.51
C LEU A 190 -35.54 -2.06 -22.85
N ALA A 191 -34.61 -1.26 -23.40
CA ALA A 191 -33.90 -1.54 -24.64
C ALA A 191 -32.57 -2.27 -24.38
N VAL A 192 -32.32 -3.35 -25.12
CA VAL A 192 -31.12 -4.19 -25.08
C VAL A 192 -30.55 -4.34 -26.48
N VAL A 193 -29.22 -4.23 -26.61
CA VAL A 193 -28.53 -4.61 -27.84
C VAL A 193 -28.10 -6.07 -27.75
N VAL A 194 -28.74 -6.94 -28.53
CA VAL A 194 -28.40 -8.36 -28.59
C VAL A 194 -27.34 -8.59 -29.66
N VAL A 195 -26.21 -9.17 -29.25
CA VAL A 195 -25.08 -9.50 -30.12
C VAL A 195 -24.98 -11.03 -30.17
N THR A 196 -25.31 -11.62 -31.31
CA THR A 196 -25.23 -13.10 -31.47
C THR A 196 -24.02 -13.49 -32.31
N ALA A 197 -23.12 -14.27 -31.73
CA ALA A 197 -21.98 -14.87 -32.41
C ALA A 197 -22.42 -16.11 -33.20
N GLU A 198 -22.12 -16.13 -34.50
CA GLU A 198 -22.38 -17.26 -35.38
C GLU A 198 -21.27 -18.31 -35.33
N ARG A 199 -21.53 -19.50 -35.88
CA ARG A 199 -20.55 -20.60 -35.96
C ARG A 199 -19.34 -20.15 -36.80
N GLY A 200 -18.21 -19.89 -36.14
CA GLY A 200 -16.98 -19.37 -36.75
C GLY A 200 -16.62 -17.93 -36.35
N ASP A 201 -17.54 -17.19 -35.73
CA ASP A 201 -17.21 -15.91 -35.09
C ASP A 201 -16.39 -16.15 -33.82
N ASN A 202 -15.40 -15.29 -33.55
CA ASN A 202 -14.61 -15.38 -32.34
C ASN A 202 -15.36 -14.70 -31.18
N ALA A 203 -16.27 -15.46 -30.55
CA ALA A 203 -17.09 -15.01 -29.42
C ALA A 203 -16.28 -14.36 -28.29
N HIS A 204 -15.00 -14.76 -28.12
CA HIS A 204 -14.10 -14.15 -27.14
C HIS A 204 -13.69 -12.73 -27.48
N ARG A 205 -13.36 -12.45 -28.76
CA ARG A 205 -13.00 -11.08 -29.18
C ARG A 205 -14.17 -10.13 -29.02
N ILE A 206 -15.38 -10.62 -29.27
CA ILE A 206 -16.61 -9.87 -29.05
C ILE A 206 -16.76 -9.57 -27.56
N PHE A 207 -16.61 -10.58 -26.71
CA PHE A 207 -16.65 -10.46 -25.26
C PHE A 207 -15.60 -9.46 -24.73
N GLU A 208 -14.35 -9.56 -25.15
CA GLU A 208 -13.26 -8.67 -24.73
C GLU A 208 -13.54 -7.21 -25.10
N SER A 209 -14.03 -6.98 -26.33
CA SER A 209 -14.36 -5.62 -26.79
C SER A 209 -15.53 -4.99 -26.01
N LEU A 210 -16.47 -5.80 -25.51
CA LEU A 210 -17.68 -5.35 -24.82
C LEU A 210 -17.52 -5.28 -23.30
N ASN A 211 -16.63 -6.07 -22.72
CA ASN A 211 -16.38 -6.08 -21.27
C ASN A 211 -15.69 -4.79 -20.75
N ASN A 212 -15.40 -3.82 -21.63
CA ASN A 212 -14.92 -2.49 -21.28
C ASN A 212 -16.02 -1.59 -20.68
N THR A 213 -17.31 -1.96 -20.76
CA THR A 213 -18.43 -1.16 -20.26
C THR A 213 -19.22 -1.89 -19.17
N GLY A 214 -18.82 -1.72 -17.90
CA GLY A 214 -19.57 -2.23 -16.74
C GLY A 214 -18.72 -2.65 -15.54
N LEU A 215 -19.23 -3.56 -14.70
CA LEU A 215 -18.53 -4.13 -13.54
C LEU A 215 -17.48 -5.14 -14.03
N GLN A 216 -16.27 -4.63 -14.25
CA GLN A 216 -15.15 -5.34 -14.88
C GLN A 216 -14.89 -6.70 -14.22
N LEU A 217 -14.66 -7.70 -15.06
CA LEU A 217 -14.16 -8.99 -14.63
C LEU A 217 -12.69 -8.88 -14.25
N ASN A 218 -12.28 -9.58 -13.21
CA ASN A 218 -10.86 -9.67 -12.86
C ASN A 218 -10.10 -10.50 -13.92
N GLN A 219 -8.77 -10.44 -13.90
CA GLN A 219 -7.96 -11.12 -14.91
C GLN A 219 -8.11 -12.65 -14.86
N SER A 220 -8.36 -13.21 -13.68
CA SER A 220 -8.57 -14.65 -13.50
C SER A 220 -9.87 -15.15 -14.13
N ASP A 221 -10.96 -14.37 -14.04
CA ASP A 221 -12.25 -14.65 -14.64
C ASP A 221 -12.17 -14.56 -16.17
N LEU A 222 -11.44 -13.57 -16.69
CA LEU A 222 -11.18 -13.44 -18.12
C LEU A 222 -10.44 -14.67 -18.67
N LEU A 223 -9.39 -15.12 -17.97
CA LEU A 223 -8.63 -16.32 -18.37
C LEU A 223 -9.43 -17.60 -18.24
N LYS A 224 -10.23 -17.74 -17.17
CA LYS A 224 -11.17 -18.86 -17.00
C LYS A 224 -12.15 -18.91 -18.18
N ASN A 225 -12.85 -17.82 -18.45
CA ASN A 225 -13.79 -17.73 -19.58
C ASN A 225 -13.10 -18.08 -20.90
N TYR A 226 -11.89 -17.55 -21.13
CA TYR A 226 -11.10 -17.85 -22.31
C TYR A 226 -10.76 -19.35 -22.44
N LEU A 227 -10.33 -20.01 -21.36
CA LEU A 227 -10.02 -21.44 -21.39
C LEU A 227 -11.28 -22.28 -21.69
N PHE A 228 -12.37 -22.02 -20.99
CA PHE A 228 -13.56 -22.87 -21.08
C PHE A 228 -14.35 -22.72 -22.38
N MET A 229 -14.41 -21.52 -22.95
CA MET A 229 -15.00 -21.33 -24.27
C MET A 229 -14.20 -22.06 -25.37
N ARG A 230 -12.92 -22.38 -25.14
CA ARG A 230 -12.08 -23.16 -26.06
C ARG A 230 -12.09 -24.67 -25.79
N LEU A 231 -12.68 -25.12 -24.68
CA LEU A 231 -12.88 -26.53 -24.38
C LEU A 231 -14.12 -27.12 -25.10
N GLY A 232 -15.04 -26.27 -25.55
CA GLY A 232 -16.27 -26.71 -26.21
C GLY A 232 -17.06 -27.69 -25.34
N GLU A 233 -17.41 -28.84 -25.91
CA GLU A 233 -18.19 -29.91 -25.26
C GLU A 233 -17.53 -30.49 -24.00
N ARG A 234 -16.19 -30.39 -23.90
CA ARG A 234 -15.42 -30.89 -22.74
C ARG A 234 -15.48 -29.94 -21.54
N GLY A 235 -16.00 -28.73 -21.72
CA GLY A 235 -15.97 -27.68 -20.71
C GLY A 235 -16.65 -28.06 -19.40
N GLU A 236 -17.79 -28.77 -19.45
CA GLU A 236 -18.55 -29.16 -18.25
C GLU A 236 -17.79 -30.22 -17.43
N ASP A 237 -17.33 -31.30 -18.07
CA ASP A 237 -16.55 -32.36 -17.40
C ASP A 237 -15.23 -31.82 -16.81
N VAL A 238 -14.50 -31.00 -17.57
CA VAL A 238 -13.25 -30.39 -17.09
C VAL A 238 -13.50 -29.39 -15.95
N TYR A 239 -14.64 -28.69 -15.99
CA TYR A 239 -15.02 -27.79 -14.89
C TYR A 239 -15.23 -28.60 -13.61
N ASP A 240 -16.09 -29.60 -13.63
CA ASP A 240 -16.45 -30.38 -12.45
C ASP A 240 -15.28 -31.20 -11.90
N THR A 241 -14.47 -31.81 -12.78
CA THR A 241 -13.40 -32.73 -12.38
C THR A 241 -12.08 -32.05 -12.04
N VAL A 242 -11.79 -30.88 -12.61
CA VAL A 242 -10.48 -30.22 -12.48
C VAL A 242 -10.58 -28.83 -11.86
N TRP A 243 -11.42 -27.97 -12.44
CA TRP A 243 -11.43 -26.55 -12.10
C TRP A 243 -12.21 -26.21 -10.83
N LEU A 244 -13.37 -26.82 -10.62
CA LEU A 244 -14.16 -26.61 -9.40
C LEU A 244 -13.39 -27.04 -8.13
N PRO A 245 -12.66 -28.18 -8.10
CA PRO A 245 -11.75 -28.48 -7.01
C PRO A 245 -10.67 -27.41 -6.79
N LEU A 246 -10.16 -26.78 -7.86
CA LEU A 246 -9.18 -25.69 -7.79
C LEU A 246 -9.82 -24.42 -7.20
N GLU A 247 -10.99 -24.00 -7.67
CA GLU A 247 -11.75 -22.84 -7.16
C GLU A 247 -12.15 -23.03 -5.68
N LYS A 248 -12.42 -24.26 -5.24
CA LYS A 248 -12.69 -24.54 -3.82
C LYS A 248 -11.44 -24.41 -2.94
N ARG A 249 -10.25 -24.53 -3.52
CA ARG A 249 -8.96 -24.46 -2.79
C ARG A 249 -8.39 -23.05 -2.78
N LEU A 250 -8.60 -22.28 -3.84
CA LEU A 250 -8.02 -20.95 -4.02
C LEU A 250 -9.13 -19.90 -4.17
N SER A 251 -9.03 -18.81 -3.42
CA SER A 251 -9.89 -17.64 -3.62
C SER A 251 -9.64 -17.00 -4.99
N SER A 252 -10.55 -16.12 -5.42
CA SER A 252 -10.41 -15.40 -6.69
C SER A 252 -9.08 -14.63 -6.79
N ASP A 253 -8.66 -13.96 -5.72
CA ASP A 253 -7.39 -13.21 -5.69
C ASP A 253 -6.18 -14.15 -5.76
N GLN A 254 -6.30 -15.35 -5.19
CA GLN A 254 -5.26 -16.38 -5.25
C GLN A 254 -5.18 -17.04 -6.63
N LEU A 255 -6.29 -17.16 -7.36
CA LEU A 255 -6.28 -17.57 -8.76
C LEU A 255 -5.61 -16.53 -9.65
N GLU A 256 -5.85 -15.24 -9.41
CA GLU A 256 -5.13 -14.17 -10.11
C GLU A 256 -3.62 -14.22 -9.82
N LEU A 257 -3.24 -14.42 -8.56
CA LEU A 257 -1.85 -14.65 -8.16
C LEU A 257 -1.25 -15.88 -8.88
N LEU A 258 -1.99 -16.99 -8.97
CA LEU A 258 -1.56 -18.20 -9.68
C LEU A 258 -1.24 -17.91 -11.15
N PHE A 259 -2.14 -17.23 -11.85
CA PHE A 259 -1.94 -16.88 -13.24
C PHE A 259 -0.74 -15.95 -13.45
N TRP A 260 -0.55 -14.99 -12.55
CA TRP A 260 0.63 -14.13 -12.58
C TRP A 260 1.91 -14.92 -12.35
N LEU A 261 1.95 -15.80 -11.33
CA LEU A 261 3.13 -16.63 -11.04
C LEU A 261 3.48 -17.54 -12.22
N ASP A 262 2.48 -18.14 -12.85
CA ASP A 262 2.68 -18.98 -14.03
C ASP A 262 3.21 -18.19 -15.24
N LEU A 263 2.81 -16.93 -15.41
CA LEU A 263 3.36 -16.03 -16.44
C LEU A 263 4.81 -15.63 -16.08
N ALA A 264 5.05 -15.24 -14.84
CA ALA A 264 6.34 -14.83 -14.32
C ALA A 264 7.41 -15.91 -14.42
N GLN A 265 7.02 -17.20 -14.38
CA GLN A 265 7.93 -18.31 -14.60
C GLN A 265 8.51 -18.37 -16.03
N ARG A 266 7.88 -17.69 -16.99
CA ARG A 266 8.22 -17.76 -18.42
C ARG A 266 8.71 -16.44 -18.98
N ASP A 267 8.28 -15.34 -18.38
CA ASP A 267 8.67 -13.99 -18.76
C ASP A 267 9.04 -13.17 -17.53
N GLU A 268 10.34 -12.98 -17.33
CA GLU A 268 10.91 -12.18 -16.23
C GLU A 268 10.53 -10.68 -16.30
N ARG A 269 10.00 -10.21 -17.45
CA ARG A 269 9.60 -8.81 -17.67
C ARG A 269 8.10 -8.60 -17.52
N ALA A 270 7.33 -9.67 -17.37
CA ALA A 270 5.89 -9.58 -17.24
C ALA A 270 5.50 -8.82 -15.97
N LYS A 271 4.60 -7.83 -16.12
CA LYS A 271 3.97 -7.16 -14.98
C LYS A 271 2.69 -7.89 -14.60
N GLN A 272 2.28 -7.76 -13.35
CA GLN A 272 1.03 -8.35 -12.87
C GLN A 272 -0.20 -7.80 -13.60
N SER A 273 -0.18 -6.53 -13.99
CA SER A 273 -1.20 -5.90 -14.85
C SER A 273 -1.36 -6.57 -16.21
N ASP A 274 -0.33 -7.26 -16.69
CA ASP A 274 -0.27 -7.82 -18.04
C ASP A 274 -0.64 -9.33 -18.03
N THR A 275 -1.14 -9.86 -16.91
CA THR A 275 -1.37 -11.30 -16.72
C THR A 275 -2.30 -11.88 -17.77
N TYR A 276 -3.47 -11.26 -18.00
CA TYR A 276 -4.41 -11.70 -19.02
C TYR A 276 -3.78 -11.69 -20.42
N ALA A 277 -3.25 -10.55 -20.87
CA ALA A 277 -2.70 -10.41 -22.22
C ALA A 277 -1.51 -11.36 -22.47
N GLY A 278 -0.62 -11.50 -21.48
CA GLY A 278 0.53 -12.41 -21.57
C GLY A 278 0.11 -13.88 -21.63
N GLN A 279 -0.86 -14.28 -20.79
CA GLN A 279 -1.38 -15.64 -20.78
C GLN A 279 -2.19 -15.95 -22.04
N GLN A 280 -3.05 -15.03 -22.50
CA GLN A 280 -3.83 -15.17 -23.73
C GLN A 280 -2.92 -15.44 -24.94
N LYS A 281 -1.87 -14.62 -25.13
CA LYS A 281 -0.88 -14.81 -26.21
C LYS A 281 -0.21 -16.18 -26.18
N ARG A 282 -0.05 -16.78 -25.00
CA ARG A 282 0.46 -18.14 -24.84
C ARG A 282 -0.59 -19.17 -25.24
N LEU A 283 -1.80 -19.02 -24.72
CA LEU A 283 -2.89 -19.96 -24.96
C LEU A 283 -3.33 -19.97 -26.43
N GLU A 284 -3.23 -18.86 -27.16
CA GLU A 284 -3.51 -18.77 -28.60
C GLU A 284 -2.69 -19.75 -29.46
N LYS A 285 -1.52 -20.18 -28.97
CA LYS A 285 -0.66 -21.15 -29.67
C LYS A 285 -1.19 -22.58 -29.60
N LEU A 286 -2.07 -22.88 -28.65
CA LEU A 286 -2.77 -24.16 -28.54
C LEU A 286 -3.87 -24.17 -29.62
N THR A 287 -4.12 -25.28 -30.30
CA THR A 287 -5.00 -25.32 -31.48
C THR A 287 -6.24 -26.20 -31.30
N GLY A 288 -6.22 -27.14 -30.35
CA GLY A 288 -7.34 -28.07 -30.10
C GLY A 288 -7.78 -28.13 -28.63
N PRO A 289 -9.02 -28.58 -28.36
CA PRO A 289 -9.59 -28.66 -27.01
C PRO A 289 -8.82 -29.63 -26.10
N GLU A 290 -8.17 -30.67 -26.64
CA GLU A 290 -7.29 -31.59 -25.89
C GLU A 290 -6.10 -30.85 -25.26
N GLN A 291 -5.49 -29.94 -26.02
CA GLN A 291 -4.34 -29.16 -25.57
C GLN A 291 -4.77 -28.15 -24.50
N ILE A 292 -5.96 -27.56 -24.65
CA ILE A 292 -6.53 -26.66 -23.64
C ILE A 292 -6.84 -27.43 -22.36
N GLU A 293 -7.40 -28.64 -22.44
CA GLU A 293 -7.64 -29.45 -21.24
C GLU A 293 -6.34 -29.81 -20.54
N SER A 294 -5.31 -30.25 -21.28
CA SER A 294 -4.00 -30.53 -20.70
C SER A 294 -3.42 -29.29 -20.00
N GLU A 295 -3.66 -28.11 -20.55
CA GLU A 295 -3.22 -26.84 -19.96
C GLU A 295 -4.01 -26.49 -18.70
N VAL A 296 -5.33 -26.71 -18.68
CA VAL A 296 -6.16 -26.56 -17.47
C VAL A 296 -5.68 -27.50 -16.35
N ARG A 297 -5.38 -28.76 -16.67
CA ARG A 297 -4.81 -29.72 -15.71
C ARG A 297 -3.45 -29.27 -15.18
N ARG A 298 -2.59 -28.72 -16.05
CA ARG A 298 -1.29 -28.16 -15.64
C ARG A 298 -1.45 -26.94 -14.72
N ILE A 299 -2.39 -26.04 -15.02
CA ILE A 299 -2.71 -24.88 -14.16
C ILE A 299 -3.22 -25.36 -12.80
N ALA A 300 -4.10 -26.37 -12.77
CA ALA A 300 -4.60 -26.94 -11.52
C ALA A 300 -3.46 -27.54 -10.66
N ALA A 301 -2.49 -28.22 -11.28
CA ALA A 301 -1.31 -28.73 -10.57
C ALA A 301 -0.45 -27.60 -9.99
N LEU A 302 -0.26 -26.48 -10.71
CA LEU A 302 0.39 -25.30 -10.15
C LEU A 302 -0.43 -24.67 -9.01
N GLY A 303 -1.76 -24.73 -9.10
CA GLY A 303 -2.66 -24.31 -8.04
C GLY A 303 -2.48 -25.11 -6.75
N ASP A 304 -2.21 -26.41 -6.84
CA ASP A 304 -1.86 -27.23 -5.68
C ASP A 304 -0.53 -26.82 -5.05
N LEU A 305 0.46 -26.45 -5.86
CA LEU A 305 1.71 -25.90 -5.35
C LEU A 305 1.47 -24.55 -4.68
N LEU A 306 0.70 -23.64 -5.28
CA LEU A 306 0.37 -22.35 -4.67
C LEU A 306 -0.38 -22.54 -3.35
N ALA A 307 -1.35 -23.45 -3.29
CA ALA A 307 -2.06 -23.75 -2.06
C ALA A 307 -1.10 -24.25 -0.95
N THR A 308 -0.05 -25.00 -1.32
CA THR A 308 1.00 -25.44 -0.38
C THR A 308 1.92 -24.29 0.06
N ILE A 309 2.19 -23.32 -0.81
CA ILE A 309 2.96 -22.10 -0.46
C ILE A 309 2.16 -21.25 0.53
N LEU A 310 0.86 -21.09 0.29
CA LEU A 310 -0.04 -20.28 1.11
C LEU A 310 -0.39 -20.96 2.45
N ASP A 311 -0.53 -22.28 2.42
CA ASP A 311 -0.73 -23.13 3.59
C ASP A 311 0.36 -24.22 3.66
N PRO A 312 1.50 -23.91 4.29
CA PRO A 312 2.60 -24.84 4.48
C PRO A 312 2.23 -26.13 5.19
N SER A 313 1.12 -26.20 5.95
CA SER A 313 0.70 -27.42 6.65
C SER A 313 0.42 -28.60 5.69
N ARG A 314 0.20 -28.30 4.41
CA ARG A 314 0.00 -29.26 3.32
C ARG A 314 1.31 -29.91 2.82
N GLU A 315 2.45 -29.31 3.12
CA GLU A 315 3.75 -29.78 2.63
C GLU A 315 4.20 -31.02 3.40
N PRO A 316 4.30 -32.23 2.79
CA PRO A 316 4.64 -33.44 3.52
C PRO A 316 6.05 -33.42 4.14
N ASP A 317 7.04 -32.85 3.45
CA ASP A 317 8.42 -32.86 3.91
C ASP A 317 8.63 -31.83 5.04
N PRO A 318 9.06 -32.23 6.25
CA PRO A 318 9.16 -31.33 7.39
C PRO A 318 10.23 -30.23 7.20
N ALA A 319 11.29 -30.49 6.45
CA ALA A 319 12.34 -29.51 6.20
C ALA A 319 11.83 -28.43 5.24
N ILE A 320 11.14 -28.82 4.16
CA ILE A 320 10.51 -27.87 3.23
C ILE A 320 9.41 -27.09 3.93
N ARG A 321 8.54 -27.77 4.69
CA ARG A 321 7.45 -27.17 5.47
C ARG A 321 7.94 -26.04 6.35
N GLN A 322 8.98 -26.29 7.15
CA GLN A 322 9.57 -25.29 8.03
C GLN A 322 10.06 -24.05 7.26
N ARG A 323 10.68 -24.24 6.09
CA ARG A 323 11.15 -23.11 5.28
C ARG A 323 10.00 -22.33 4.64
N LEU A 324 8.95 -23.02 4.19
CA LEU A 324 7.75 -22.36 3.66
C LEU A 324 7.03 -21.54 4.75
N GLU A 325 6.93 -22.06 5.97
CA GLU A 325 6.40 -21.33 7.13
C GLU A 325 7.21 -20.04 7.37
N ARG A 326 8.54 -20.13 7.38
CA ARG A 326 9.41 -18.95 7.58
C ARG A 326 9.29 -17.93 6.45
N ILE A 327 9.18 -18.36 5.20
CA ILE A 327 8.95 -17.46 4.06
C ILE A 327 7.57 -16.79 4.11
N ARG A 328 6.53 -17.54 4.52
CA ARG A 328 5.18 -17.00 4.73
C ARG A 328 5.19 -15.96 5.85
N ASP A 329 5.78 -16.28 6.99
CA ASP A 329 5.83 -15.41 8.16
C ASP A 329 6.66 -14.15 7.88
N TRP A 330 7.71 -14.27 7.05
CA TRP A 330 8.48 -13.13 6.55
C TRP A 330 7.62 -12.11 5.76
N GLY A 331 6.50 -12.54 5.18
CA GLY A 331 5.48 -11.67 4.58
C GLY A 331 5.87 -11.05 3.24
N SER A 332 6.77 -11.70 2.47
CA SER A 332 7.17 -11.23 1.14
C SER A 332 6.73 -12.19 0.04
N THR A 333 5.70 -11.81 -0.72
CA THR A 333 5.24 -12.54 -1.92
C THR A 333 6.26 -12.51 -3.06
N THR A 334 7.30 -11.68 -2.96
CA THR A 334 8.39 -11.54 -3.93
C THR A 334 9.19 -12.83 -4.12
N ALA A 335 9.21 -13.73 -3.13
CA ALA A 335 9.86 -15.03 -3.24
C ALA A 335 9.03 -16.05 -4.03
N TYR A 336 7.71 -15.86 -4.13
CA TYR A 336 6.79 -16.89 -4.64
C TYR A 336 7.11 -17.42 -6.04
N PRO A 337 7.58 -16.61 -7.01
CA PRO A 337 8.00 -17.14 -8.31
C PRO A 337 9.08 -18.22 -8.19
N VAL A 338 10.10 -17.97 -7.37
CA VAL A 338 11.21 -18.92 -7.15
C VAL A 338 10.73 -20.12 -6.34
N VAL A 339 9.95 -19.89 -5.28
CA VAL A 339 9.39 -20.98 -4.45
C VAL A 339 8.53 -21.91 -5.30
N MET A 340 7.66 -21.37 -6.15
CA MET A 340 6.83 -22.16 -7.06
C MET A 340 7.66 -22.96 -8.06
N ALA A 341 8.72 -22.37 -8.61
CA ALA A 341 9.65 -23.09 -9.50
C ALA A 341 10.35 -24.25 -8.78
N LEU A 342 10.82 -24.05 -7.55
CA LEU A 342 11.45 -25.09 -6.74
C LEU A 342 10.49 -26.24 -6.41
N LEU A 343 9.27 -25.94 -5.98
CA LEU A 343 8.25 -26.95 -5.70
C LEU A 343 7.81 -27.70 -6.98
N ALA A 344 7.74 -27.01 -8.12
CA ALA A 344 7.44 -27.63 -9.41
C ALA A 344 8.54 -28.62 -9.84
N ARG A 345 9.82 -28.26 -9.63
CA ARG A 345 10.96 -29.16 -9.87
C ARG A 345 10.88 -30.42 -9.00
N ARG A 346 10.48 -30.28 -7.74
CA ARG A 346 10.22 -31.43 -6.85
C ARG A 346 9.09 -32.31 -7.35
N ALA A 347 7.95 -31.70 -7.67
CA ALA A 347 6.77 -32.43 -8.14
C ALA A 347 7.04 -33.18 -9.46
N GLY A 348 7.89 -32.62 -10.33
CA GLY A 348 8.37 -33.26 -11.55
C GLY A 348 9.49 -34.30 -11.36
N GLY A 349 9.96 -34.54 -10.14
CA GLY A 349 11.02 -35.49 -9.84
C GLY A 349 12.43 -35.06 -10.29
N THR A 350 12.62 -33.79 -10.63
CA THR A 350 13.89 -33.24 -11.13
C THR A 350 14.68 -32.47 -10.06
N ALA A 351 14.18 -32.43 -8.83
CA ALA A 351 14.90 -31.99 -7.64
C ALA A 351 14.48 -32.82 -6.43
N THR A 352 15.44 -33.13 -5.55
CA THR A 352 15.18 -33.86 -4.31
C THR A 352 14.60 -32.92 -3.23
N PRO A 353 13.90 -33.46 -2.21
CA PRO A 353 13.41 -32.63 -1.11
C PRO A 353 14.51 -31.85 -0.38
N THR A 354 15.69 -32.46 -0.18
CA THR A 354 16.85 -31.80 0.44
C THR A 354 17.32 -30.60 -0.38
N GLN A 355 17.49 -30.75 -1.70
CA GLN A 355 17.88 -29.63 -2.56
C GLN A 355 16.85 -28.50 -2.54
N VAL A 356 15.56 -28.82 -2.43
CA VAL A 356 14.52 -27.79 -2.33
C VAL A 356 14.59 -27.08 -0.98
N ALA A 357 14.74 -27.81 0.12
CA ALA A 357 14.90 -27.23 1.46
C ALA A 357 16.13 -26.31 1.54
N ASP A 358 17.27 -26.73 0.98
CA ASP A 358 18.50 -25.95 0.95
C ASP A 358 18.39 -24.71 0.05
N ALA A 359 17.66 -24.81 -1.07
CA ALA A 359 17.35 -23.65 -1.92
C ALA A 359 16.45 -22.64 -1.19
N LEU A 360 15.42 -23.10 -0.47
CA LEU A 360 14.57 -22.23 0.34
C LEU A 360 15.33 -21.59 1.50
N LEU A 361 16.24 -22.33 2.15
CA LEU A 361 17.16 -21.79 3.16
C LEU A 361 18.06 -20.70 2.56
N THR A 362 18.51 -20.87 1.32
CA THR A 362 19.29 -19.86 0.60
C THR A 362 18.49 -18.57 0.39
N LEU A 363 17.19 -18.66 0.04
CA LEU A 363 16.31 -17.48 -0.04
C LEU A 363 16.15 -16.80 1.32
N GLU A 364 15.89 -17.58 2.36
CA GLU A 364 15.78 -17.09 3.73
C GLU A 364 17.05 -16.35 4.17
N SER A 365 18.21 -16.98 3.97
CA SER A 365 19.52 -16.39 4.26
C SER A 365 19.75 -15.09 3.50
N TYR A 366 19.40 -15.07 2.22
CA TYR A 366 19.52 -13.88 1.39
C TYR A 366 18.70 -12.69 1.94
N PHE A 367 17.49 -12.94 2.44
CA PHE A 367 16.67 -11.90 3.06
C PHE A 367 17.20 -11.44 4.42
N VAL A 368 17.53 -12.38 5.31
CA VAL A 368 18.01 -12.07 6.66
C VAL A 368 19.31 -11.29 6.61
N ARG A 369 20.30 -11.81 5.87
CA ARG A 369 21.61 -11.18 5.74
C ARG A 369 21.53 -9.76 5.15
N ARG A 370 20.61 -9.53 4.21
CA ARG A 370 20.38 -8.19 3.62
C ARG A 370 19.89 -7.18 4.65
N ILE A 371 19.00 -7.57 5.58
CA ILE A 371 18.54 -6.69 6.67
C ILE A 371 19.67 -6.44 7.67
N VAL A 372 20.43 -7.48 8.04
CA VAL A 372 21.53 -7.36 9.02
C VAL A 372 22.60 -6.38 8.55
N VAL A 373 22.94 -6.37 7.26
CA VAL A 373 23.90 -5.40 6.69
C VAL A 373 23.28 -4.04 6.33
N GLY A 374 22.01 -3.80 6.68
CA GLY A 374 21.34 -2.52 6.46
C GLY A 374 21.10 -2.16 5.00
N ARG A 375 20.90 -3.15 4.14
CA ARG A 375 20.74 -2.93 2.71
C ARG A 375 19.28 -2.80 2.29
N ALA A 376 18.99 -1.77 1.51
CA ALA A 376 17.67 -1.52 0.93
C ALA A 376 17.14 -2.69 0.07
N THR A 377 15.82 -2.83 0.00
CA THR A 377 15.13 -3.88 -0.79
C THR A 377 14.94 -3.52 -2.26
N ALA A 378 15.52 -2.41 -2.73
CA ALA A 378 15.43 -1.98 -4.13
C ALA A 378 15.98 -3.07 -5.08
N GLY A 379 15.25 -3.32 -6.17
CA GLY A 379 15.62 -4.31 -7.19
C GLY A 379 15.42 -5.78 -6.80
N LEU A 380 14.98 -6.07 -5.57
CA LEU A 380 14.80 -7.44 -5.06
C LEU A 380 13.80 -8.25 -5.91
N ASN A 381 12.67 -7.65 -6.26
CA ASN A 381 11.64 -8.31 -7.08
C ASN A 381 12.17 -8.75 -8.44
N ARG A 382 12.89 -7.85 -9.13
CA ARG A 382 13.49 -8.18 -10.42
C ARG A 382 14.52 -9.30 -10.27
N SER A 383 15.40 -9.22 -9.28
CA SER A 383 16.43 -10.24 -9.06
C SER A 383 15.83 -11.62 -8.77
N LEU A 384 14.73 -11.71 -8.02
CA LEU A 384 14.10 -12.99 -7.70
C LEU A 384 13.27 -13.53 -8.86
N LEU A 385 12.58 -12.68 -9.63
CA LEU A 385 11.94 -13.10 -10.88
C LEU A 385 12.95 -13.73 -11.85
N GLN A 386 14.10 -13.08 -12.02
CA GLN A 386 15.19 -13.60 -12.87
C GLN A 386 15.86 -14.85 -12.30
N ALA A 387 15.78 -15.09 -10.99
CA ALA A 387 16.30 -16.31 -10.37
C ALA A 387 15.52 -17.57 -10.79
N VAL A 388 14.26 -17.41 -11.24
CA VAL A 388 13.47 -18.53 -11.76
C VAL A 388 14.20 -19.20 -12.92
N GLY A 389 14.67 -18.42 -13.90
CA GLY A 389 15.43 -18.96 -15.04
C GLY A 389 16.71 -19.69 -14.63
N ALA A 390 17.32 -19.31 -13.50
CA ALA A 390 18.52 -19.99 -12.99
C ALA A 390 18.22 -21.37 -12.39
N VAL A 391 17.01 -21.60 -11.86
CA VAL A 391 16.62 -22.88 -11.24
C VAL A 391 15.81 -23.78 -12.17
N THR A 392 15.16 -23.25 -13.22
CA THR A 392 14.25 -23.99 -14.10
C THR A 392 14.87 -25.24 -14.71
N ASP A 393 16.12 -25.17 -15.19
CA ASP A 393 16.81 -26.28 -15.87
C ASP A 393 18.08 -26.74 -15.14
N ALA A 394 18.30 -26.27 -13.91
CA ALA A 394 19.49 -26.59 -13.14
C ALA A 394 19.54 -28.07 -12.73
N PRO A 395 20.71 -28.74 -12.80
CA PRO A 395 20.87 -30.09 -12.23
C PRO A 395 20.68 -30.14 -10.70
N ALA A 396 21.10 -29.08 -10.01
CA ALA A 396 20.98 -28.91 -8.57
C ALA A 396 20.43 -27.50 -8.27
N VAL A 397 19.17 -27.44 -7.83
CA VAL A 397 18.44 -26.17 -7.69
C VAL A 397 18.98 -25.29 -6.56
N ASP A 398 19.46 -25.91 -5.48
CA ASP A 398 20.15 -25.31 -4.33
C ASP A 398 21.44 -24.60 -4.76
N VAL A 399 22.32 -25.32 -5.45
CA VAL A 399 23.60 -24.77 -5.94
C VAL A 399 23.35 -23.65 -6.94
N ALA A 400 22.45 -23.88 -7.90
CA ALA A 400 22.16 -22.90 -8.95
C ALA A 400 21.58 -21.60 -8.39
N LEU A 401 20.66 -21.69 -7.42
CA LEU A 401 20.10 -20.51 -6.78
C LEU A 401 21.16 -19.75 -5.95
N ARG A 402 21.97 -20.46 -5.17
CA ARG A 402 23.05 -19.86 -4.38
C ARG A 402 24.05 -19.15 -5.29
N ASP A 403 24.53 -19.82 -6.34
CA ASP A 403 25.46 -19.26 -7.31
C ASP A 403 24.87 -18.05 -8.03
N TYR A 404 23.60 -18.12 -8.43
CA TYR A 404 22.89 -17.01 -9.05
C TYR A 404 22.92 -15.78 -8.14
N LEU A 405 22.49 -15.92 -6.88
CA LEU A 405 22.45 -14.83 -5.91
C LEU A 405 23.85 -14.31 -5.51
N SER A 406 24.87 -15.15 -5.63
CA SER A 406 26.27 -14.81 -5.34
C SER A 406 26.94 -13.97 -6.42
N ARG A 407 26.43 -14.00 -7.66
CA ARG A 407 27.02 -13.30 -8.80
C ARG A 407 26.52 -11.86 -8.94
N GLY A 408 27.43 -10.99 -9.36
CA GLY A 408 27.12 -9.63 -9.83
C GLY A 408 26.50 -8.74 -8.75
N ARG A 409 25.64 -7.80 -9.17
CA ARG A 409 25.02 -6.77 -8.30
C ARG A 409 23.77 -7.28 -7.57
N ARG A 410 23.76 -8.53 -7.15
CA ARG A 410 22.66 -9.13 -6.36
C ARG A 410 22.90 -9.07 -4.87
N HIS A 411 24.17 -8.88 -4.48
CA HIS A 411 24.55 -8.46 -3.13
C HIS A 411 24.09 -9.41 -2.02
N PHE A 412 24.33 -10.70 -2.22
CA PHE A 412 24.23 -11.68 -1.16
C PHE A 412 25.41 -11.45 -0.19
N ALA A 413 25.12 -11.04 1.04
CA ALA A 413 26.16 -10.56 1.95
C ALA A 413 27.07 -11.69 2.46
N THR A 414 28.38 -11.45 2.44
CA THR A 414 29.40 -12.39 2.90
C THR A 414 29.46 -12.46 4.42
N ASP A 415 30.14 -13.47 4.95
CA ASP A 415 30.33 -13.61 6.40
C ASP A 415 31.13 -12.43 6.98
N ALA A 416 32.12 -11.93 6.23
CA ALA A 416 32.88 -10.74 6.60
C ALA A 416 31.99 -9.49 6.72
N GLN A 417 31.04 -9.33 5.80
CA GLN A 417 30.10 -8.20 5.84
C GLN A 417 29.13 -8.30 7.03
N ILE A 418 28.70 -9.51 7.41
CA ILE A 418 27.88 -9.72 8.61
C ILE A 418 28.66 -9.32 9.86
N ARG A 419 29.89 -9.81 10.02
CA ARG A 419 30.77 -9.45 11.15
C ARG A 419 31.01 -7.94 11.24
N GLY A 420 31.26 -7.29 10.10
CA GLY A 420 31.46 -5.85 10.04
C GLY A 420 30.20 -5.03 10.35
N ALA A 421 29.00 -5.57 10.03
CA ALA A 421 27.75 -4.83 10.15
C ALA A 421 27.19 -4.78 11.58
N VAL A 422 27.29 -5.86 12.36
CA VAL A 422 26.55 -6.00 13.64
C VAL A 422 26.86 -4.92 14.69
N GLY A 423 28.05 -4.30 14.65
CA GLY A 423 28.48 -3.25 15.59
C GLY A 423 28.33 -1.81 15.07
N VAL A 424 27.94 -1.62 13.81
CA VAL A 424 27.87 -0.29 13.15
C VAL A 424 26.53 -0.03 12.47
N VAL A 425 25.83 -1.08 12.03
CA VAL A 425 24.50 -0.97 11.45
C VAL A 425 23.49 -0.92 12.58
N ALA A 426 22.70 0.15 12.57
CA ALA A 426 21.56 0.28 13.45
C ALA A 426 20.41 -0.65 12.98
N PHE A 427 20.54 -1.92 13.35
CA PHE A 427 19.64 -3.01 13.01
C PHE A 427 18.17 -2.67 13.30
N TYR A 428 17.88 -1.96 14.40
CA TYR A 428 16.51 -1.59 14.79
C TYR A 428 15.74 -0.84 13.69
N TRP A 429 16.42 -0.07 12.85
CA TRP A 429 15.78 0.69 11.77
C TRP A 429 15.73 -0.06 10.44
N GLN A 430 16.37 -1.22 10.35
CA GLN A 430 16.45 -1.98 9.10
C GLN A 430 15.19 -2.80 8.85
N GLY A 431 14.71 -2.84 7.62
CA GLY A 431 13.53 -3.61 7.21
C GLY A 431 12.25 -3.30 8.00
N ARG A 432 11.22 -4.12 7.82
CA ARG A 432 9.94 -3.96 8.53
C ARG A 432 10.05 -4.41 9.99
N ALA A 433 9.22 -3.85 10.88
CA ALA A 433 9.19 -4.21 12.30
C ALA A 433 9.01 -5.73 12.52
N ALA A 434 8.08 -6.35 11.78
CA ALA A 434 7.83 -7.79 11.84
C ALA A 434 9.07 -8.63 11.46
N GLN A 435 9.83 -8.21 10.45
CA GLN A 435 11.01 -8.94 9.97
C GLN A 435 12.14 -8.94 11.01
N LYS A 436 12.41 -7.80 11.65
CA LYS A 436 13.40 -7.71 12.73
C LYS A 436 13.04 -8.60 13.90
N LYS A 437 11.76 -8.58 14.30
CA LYS A 437 11.23 -9.44 15.37
C LYS A 437 11.42 -10.91 15.02
N LEU A 438 11.10 -11.32 13.78
CA LEU A 438 11.30 -12.69 13.30
C LEU A 438 12.76 -13.12 13.33
N ILE A 439 13.71 -12.27 12.92
CA ILE A 439 15.15 -12.61 13.00
C ILE A 439 15.55 -12.92 14.46
N LEU A 440 15.18 -12.06 15.41
CA LEU A 440 15.48 -12.29 16.83
C LEU A 440 14.77 -13.53 17.37
N GLN A 441 13.51 -13.75 16.98
CA GLN A 441 12.75 -14.93 17.37
C GLN A 441 13.41 -16.21 16.84
N TRP A 442 13.86 -16.21 15.59
CA TRP A 442 14.52 -17.35 14.98
C TRP A 442 15.91 -17.64 15.56
N ILE A 443 16.63 -16.60 16.01
CA ILE A 443 17.85 -16.77 16.81
C ILE A 443 17.50 -17.43 18.14
N GLU A 444 16.45 -16.96 18.83
CA GLU A 444 16.01 -17.56 20.10
C GLU A 444 15.58 -19.03 19.93
N GLU A 445 14.80 -19.35 18.90
CA GLU A 445 14.37 -20.72 18.59
C GLU A 445 15.58 -21.66 18.35
N SER A 446 16.69 -21.13 17.84
CA SER A 446 17.89 -21.93 17.56
C SER A 446 18.59 -22.49 18.81
N TYR A 447 18.34 -21.91 19.99
CA TYR A 447 18.85 -22.46 21.25
C TYR A 447 18.16 -23.76 21.66
N GLY A 448 17.04 -24.13 21.04
CA GLY A 448 16.37 -25.41 21.25
C GLY A 448 15.79 -25.58 22.66
N SER A 449 15.25 -24.52 23.26
CA SER A 449 14.57 -24.60 24.56
C SER A 449 13.43 -25.61 24.51
N LYS A 450 13.36 -26.51 25.51
CA LYS A 450 12.24 -27.47 25.66
C LYS A 450 10.94 -26.79 26.12
N GLU A 451 11.05 -25.61 26.70
CA GLU A 451 9.94 -24.75 27.11
C GLU A 451 9.90 -23.58 26.13
N ALA A 452 9.02 -23.67 25.13
CA ALA A 452 8.86 -22.64 24.12
C ALA A 452 8.05 -21.46 24.69
N VAL A 453 8.57 -20.25 24.52
CA VAL A 453 7.87 -19.01 24.87
C VAL A 453 6.97 -18.60 23.69
N ASP A 454 5.73 -18.20 23.97
CA ASP A 454 4.82 -17.70 22.93
C ASP A 454 5.34 -16.38 22.33
N PRO A 455 5.71 -16.36 21.03
CA PRO A 455 6.25 -15.17 20.39
C PRO A 455 5.21 -14.07 20.14
N ALA A 456 3.90 -14.36 20.22
CA ALA A 456 2.85 -13.40 19.89
C ALA A 456 2.93 -12.13 20.73
N HIS A 457 3.21 -12.27 22.02
CA HIS A 457 3.26 -11.16 22.99
C HIS A 457 4.63 -10.51 23.15
N LEU A 458 5.67 -11.05 22.51
CA LEU A 458 7.01 -10.50 22.61
C LEU A 458 7.17 -9.24 21.76
N THR A 459 7.89 -8.25 22.27
CA THR A 459 8.32 -7.07 21.52
C THR A 459 9.84 -6.95 21.54
N ILE A 460 10.38 -6.17 20.61
CA ILE A 460 11.81 -5.83 20.61
C ILE A 460 12.05 -4.81 21.74
N GLU A 461 13.05 -5.08 22.56
CA GLU A 461 13.49 -4.22 23.66
C GLU A 461 14.95 -3.81 23.50
N HIS A 462 15.22 -2.59 23.96
CA HIS A 462 16.53 -1.97 24.04
C HIS A 462 17.13 -2.19 25.42
N VAL A 463 18.16 -3.03 25.54
CA VAL A 463 18.79 -3.30 26.84
C VAL A 463 19.39 -2.00 27.40
N LEU A 464 20.24 -1.32 26.63
CA LEU A 464 20.59 0.09 26.82
C LEU A 464 19.44 0.96 26.24
N PRO A 465 18.73 1.75 27.06
CA PRO A 465 17.56 2.50 26.62
C PRO A 465 17.83 3.53 25.51
N GLN A 466 16.81 3.78 24.68
CA GLN A 466 16.82 4.85 23.67
C GLN A 466 16.91 6.25 24.32
N ALA A 467 16.17 6.48 25.40
CA ALA A 467 16.25 7.71 26.19
C ALA A 467 16.97 7.42 27.51
N LEU A 468 18.15 8.02 27.70
CA LEU A 468 18.93 7.84 28.92
C LEU A 468 18.34 8.66 30.06
N THR A 469 18.01 7.97 31.16
CA THR A 469 17.85 8.59 32.48
C THR A 469 19.22 8.87 33.09
N ASP A 470 19.32 9.78 34.07
CA ASP A 470 20.59 10.08 34.74
C ASP A 470 21.27 8.82 35.33
N ALA A 471 20.48 7.87 35.81
CA ALA A 471 20.99 6.59 36.31
C ALA A 471 21.55 5.72 35.18
N ALA A 472 20.82 5.57 34.07
CA ALA A 472 21.26 4.80 32.92
C ALA A 472 22.51 5.41 32.26
N LEU A 473 22.58 6.75 32.18
CA LEU A 473 23.74 7.48 31.67
C LEU A 473 24.99 7.20 32.52
N ARG A 474 24.87 7.26 33.86
CA ARG A 474 26.00 6.98 34.77
C ARG A 474 26.50 5.54 34.67
N GLU A 475 25.59 4.57 34.61
CA GLU A 475 25.98 3.15 34.46
C GLU A 475 26.66 2.88 33.13
N PHE A 476 26.14 3.45 32.04
CA PHE A 476 26.73 3.30 30.71
C PHE A 476 28.12 3.96 30.64
N ALA A 477 28.26 5.19 31.15
CA ALA A 477 29.50 5.95 31.16
C ALA A 477 30.61 5.29 31.98
N ALA A 478 30.27 4.56 33.05
CA ALA A 478 31.24 3.87 33.90
C ALA A 478 32.04 2.78 33.16
N GLY A 479 31.52 2.27 32.04
CA GLY A 479 32.21 1.30 31.18
C GLY A 479 33.02 1.92 30.04
N LEU A 480 33.10 3.25 29.96
CA LEU A 480 33.81 3.98 28.91
C LEU A 480 35.12 4.60 29.45
N PRO A 481 36.10 4.91 28.57
CA PRO A 481 37.25 5.74 28.92
C PRO A 481 36.83 7.10 29.49
N GLU A 482 37.63 7.69 30.40
CA GLU A 482 37.31 8.96 31.07
C GLU A 482 37.14 10.15 30.09
N ASP A 483 37.79 10.09 28.94
CA ASP A 483 37.76 11.11 27.88
C ASP A 483 36.72 10.84 26.79
N ALA A 484 35.94 9.76 26.90
CA ALA A 484 34.97 9.37 25.89
C ALA A 484 33.75 10.30 25.86
N ASP A 485 33.30 10.64 24.65
CA ASP A 485 32.00 11.27 24.45
C ASP A 485 30.88 10.22 24.64
N VAL A 486 30.36 10.17 25.86
CA VAL A 486 29.30 9.23 26.27
C VAL A 486 28.08 9.29 25.36
N ARG A 487 27.73 10.48 24.84
CA ARG A 487 26.56 10.63 23.97
C ARG A 487 26.83 10.05 22.59
N ALA A 488 28.02 10.29 22.03
CA ALA A 488 28.42 9.71 20.76
C ALA A 488 28.51 8.18 20.81
N GLU A 489 29.02 7.62 21.91
CA GLU A 489 29.07 6.16 22.12
C GLU A 489 27.67 5.56 22.33
N HIS A 490 26.77 6.25 23.05
CA HIS A 490 25.38 5.81 23.17
C HIS A 490 24.69 5.76 21.80
N GLU A 491 24.80 6.83 21.02
CA GLU A 491 24.24 6.89 19.66
C GLU A 491 24.79 5.76 18.77
N ARG A 492 26.06 5.35 18.98
CA ARG A 492 26.72 4.22 18.29
C ARG A 492 26.04 2.90 18.47
N VAL A 493 25.79 2.54 19.72
CA VAL A 493 25.47 1.16 20.08
C VAL A 493 23.99 0.95 20.36
N VAL A 494 23.22 2.02 20.63
CA VAL A 494 21.86 1.90 21.11
C VAL A 494 20.93 1.16 20.14
N HIS A 495 21.12 1.29 18.83
CA HIS A 495 20.27 0.61 17.83
C HIS A 495 20.91 -0.62 17.16
N THR A 496 22.10 -1.04 17.61
CA THR A 496 22.81 -2.19 17.03
C THR A 496 22.21 -3.52 17.49
N LEU A 497 22.46 -4.58 16.73
CA LEU A 497 21.92 -5.91 17.05
C LEU A 497 22.34 -6.39 18.45
N GLY A 498 23.57 -6.08 18.86
CA GLY A 498 24.11 -6.45 20.17
C GLY A 498 23.35 -5.86 21.36
N ASN A 499 22.60 -4.76 21.16
CA ASN A 499 21.82 -4.11 22.22
C ASN A 499 20.32 -4.54 22.24
N LEU A 500 19.89 -5.34 21.27
CA LEU A 500 18.47 -5.66 21.09
C LEU A 500 18.14 -7.06 21.59
N THR A 501 16.95 -7.22 22.18
CA THR A 501 16.42 -8.51 22.59
C THR A 501 14.91 -8.57 22.46
N LEU A 502 14.31 -9.73 22.73
CA LEU A 502 12.86 -9.88 22.83
C LEU A 502 12.41 -9.91 24.30
N THR A 503 11.25 -9.34 24.60
CA THR A 503 10.67 -9.36 25.96
C THR A 503 9.16 -9.30 25.93
N GLY A 504 8.50 -9.87 26.94
CA GLY A 504 7.08 -9.65 27.24
C GLY A 504 6.82 -8.48 28.20
N TYR A 505 7.87 -7.93 28.82
CA TYR A 505 7.79 -6.94 29.91
C TYR A 505 8.14 -5.50 29.45
N ASN A 506 7.85 -5.16 28.18
CA ASN A 506 8.38 -3.95 27.54
C ASN A 506 8.01 -2.65 28.28
N SER A 507 6.79 -2.57 28.82
CA SER A 507 6.32 -1.42 29.61
C SER A 507 7.04 -1.28 30.96
N GLU A 508 7.54 -2.38 31.53
CA GLU A 508 8.17 -2.41 32.85
C GLU A 508 9.68 -2.11 32.77
N LEU A 509 10.34 -2.46 31.67
CA LEU A 509 11.77 -2.20 31.44
C LEU A 509 12.03 -0.75 31.03
N SER A 510 11.33 -0.24 30.00
CA SER A 510 11.33 1.17 29.57
C SER A 510 12.74 1.83 29.61
N ASN A 511 12.86 3.04 30.17
CA ASN A 511 14.11 3.80 30.26
C ASN A 511 14.92 3.51 31.54
N ARG A 512 14.70 2.36 32.19
CA ARG A 512 15.41 1.98 33.42
C ARG A 512 16.90 1.70 33.14
N PRO A 513 17.78 1.93 34.13
CA PRO A 513 19.18 1.51 34.04
C PRO A 513 19.33 -0.01 33.92
N PHE A 514 20.48 -0.46 33.41
CA PHE A 514 20.73 -1.89 33.18
C PHE A 514 20.66 -2.69 34.48
N SER A 515 21.21 -2.17 35.58
CA SER A 515 21.15 -2.84 36.89
C SER A 515 19.73 -3.24 37.29
N ALA A 516 18.75 -2.38 37.02
CA ALA A 516 17.34 -2.67 37.27
C ALA A 516 16.76 -3.69 36.28
N LYS A 517 17.07 -3.55 34.98
CA LYS A 517 16.62 -4.48 33.94
C LYS A 517 17.19 -5.88 34.12
N ARG A 518 18.43 -6.00 34.59
CA ARG A 518 19.17 -7.27 34.75
C ARG A 518 18.39 -8.31 35.54
N SER A 519 17.77 -7.91 36.66
CA SER A 519 16.96 -8.80 37.49
C SER A 519 15.77 -9.39 36.72
N MET A 520 15.01 -8.55 36.02
CA MET A 520 13.87 -8.96 35.20
C MET A 520 14.28 -9.82 34.00
N LEU A 521 15.42 -9.52 33.37
CA LEU A 521 15.96 -10.31 32.27
C LEU A 521 16.47 -11.68 32.74
N ALA A 522 16.94 -11.80 33.99
CA ALA A 522 17.37 -13.08 34.55
C ALA A 522 16.20 -14.06 34.74
N ASP A 523 15.02 -13.54 35.10
CA ASP A 523 13.78 -14.32 35.28
C ASP A 523 13.07 -14.66 33.95
N SER A 524 13.59 -14.17 32.82
CA SER A 524 13.01 -14.42 31.50
C SER A 524 13.21 -15.87 31.03
N GLY A 525 12.17 -16.46 30.45
CA GLY A 525 12.25 -17.77 29.77
C GLY A 525 13.19 -17.78 28.56
N LEU A 526 13.36 -16.62 27.90
CA LEU A 526 14.21 -16.46 26.72
C LEU A 526 15.70 -16.60 27.06
N ARG A 527 16.42 -17.43 26.30
CA ARG A 527 17.87 -17.66 26.43
C ARG A 527 18.66 -16.39 26.14
N MET A 528 18.27 -15.61 25.12
CA MET A 528 18.92 -14.33 24.79
C MET A 528 18.91 -13.35 25.97
N ASN A 529 17.85 -13.32 26.78
CA ASN A 529 17.75 -12.45 27.96
C ASN A 529 18.62 -12.95 29.10
N ARG A 530 18.69 -14.27 29.32
CA ARG A 530 19.57 -14.86 30.33
C ARG A 530 21.04 -14.59 30.04
N GLU A 531 21.45 -14.66 28.77
CA GLU A 531 22.81 -14.31 28.35
C GLU A 531 23.14 -12.83 28.58
N VAL A 532 22.20 -11.93 28.30
CA VAL A 532 22.34 -10.50 28.65
C VAL A 532 22.48 -10.32 30.17
N SER A 533 21.62 -10.97 30.96
CA SER A 533 21.59 -10.84 32.43
C SER A 533 22.84 -11.38 33.13
N ALA A 534 23.61 -12.24 32.46
CA ALA A 534 24.87 -12.77 32.97
C ALA A 534 25.96 -11.68 33.06
N SER A 535 25.84 -10.61 32.28
CA SER A 535 26.76 -9.47 32.33
C SER A 535 26.51 -8.63 33.58
N GLU A 536 27.58 -8.18 34.24
CA GLU A 536 27.47 -7.29 35.41
C GLU A 536 27.23 -5.83 35.00
N THR A 537 27.85 -5.43 33.89
CA THR A 537 27.77 -4.11 33.25
C THR A 537 27.13 -4.23 31.87
N TRP A 538 26.66 -3.10 31.34
CA TRP A 538 26.13 -3.03 29.98
C TRP A 538 26.55 -1.73 29.30
N SER A 539 27.76 -1.75 28.75
CA SER A 539 28.35 -0.66 28.01
C SER A 539 28.81 -1.14 26.63
N VAL A 540 29.57 -0.30 25.94
CA VAL A 540 30.14 -0.57 24.61
C VAL A 540 30.80 -1.96 24.50
N PRO A 541 31.70 -2.37 25.43
CA PRO A 541 32.39 -3.65 25.29
C PRO A 541 31.46 -4.86 25.30
N GLU A 542 30.46 -4.88 26.19
CA GLU A 542 29.50 -5.99 26.28
C GLU A 542 28.56 -6.02 25.07
N ILE A 543 28.11 -4.85 24.59
CA ILE A 543 27.25 -4.75 23.41
C ILE A 543 27.99 -5.22 22.16
N ASP A 544 29.23 -4.80 21.96
CA ASP A 544 30.04 -5.20 20.80
C ASP A 544 30.38 -6.71 20.87
N ALA A 545 30.73 -7.23 22.06
CA ALA A 545 30.99 -8.66 22.26
C ALA A 545 29.75 -9.52 21.96
N ARG A 546 28.57 -9.12 22.45
CA ARG A 546 27.31 -9.79 22.13
C ARG A 546 26.98 -9.68 20.65
N GLY A 547 27.18 -8.52 20.04
CA GLY A 547 27.01 -8.33 18.60
C GLY A 547 27.84 -9.31 17.79
N ALA A 548 29.11 -9.49 18.15
CA ALA A 548 30.01 -10.45 17.51
C ALA A 548 29.55 -11.92 17.70
N ALA A 549 29.08 -12.29 18.89
CA ALA A 549 28.53 -13.63 19.14
C ALA A 549 27.27 -13.90 18.29
N LEU A 550 26.36 -12.92 18.20
CA LEU A 550 25.17 -13.00 17.37
C LEU A 550 25.52 -13.07 15.87
N ALA A 551 26.61 -12.42 15.43
CA ALA A 551 27.08 -12.53 14.04
C ALA A 551 27.45 -13.97 13.68
N GLU A 552 28.17 -14.70 14.55
CA GLU A 552 28.52 -16.09 14.28
C GLU A 552 27.29 -17.01 14.26
N GLN A 553 26.31 -16.76 15.14
CA GLN A 553 25.02 -17.48 15.08
C GLN A 553 24.28 -17.20 13.78
N ILE A 554 24.22 -15.94 13.34
CA ILE A 554 23.62 -15.57 12.06
C ILE A 554 24.31 -16.30 10.90
N ILE A 555 25.63 -16.37 10.91
CA ILE A 555 26.41 -17.04 9.87
C ILE A 555 26.09 -18.54 9.81
N GLN A 556 25.94 -19.19 10.97
CA GLN A 556 25.60 -20.62 11.06
C GLN A 556 24.15 -20.91 10.62
N LEU A 557 23.19 -20.11 11.08
CA LEU A 557 21.77 -20.29 10.77
C LEU A 557 21.44 -19.95 9.31
N TRP A 558 22.12 -18.96 8.76
CA TRP A 558 21.89 -18.44 7.42
C TRP A 558 23.20 -18.46 6.63
N PRO A 559 23.52 -19.55 5.92
CA PRO A 559 24.75 -19.66 5.15
C PRO A 559 24.88 -18.62 4.03
N GLY A 560 26.10 -18.15 3.80
CA GLY A 560 26.39 -17.04 2.88
C GLY A 560 26.49 -17.40 1.39
N PRO A 561 26.88 -16.44 0.54
CA PRO A 561 27.13 -16.68 -0.87
C PRO A 561 28.22 -17.73 -1.11
N ASN A 562 28.34 -18.16 -2.37
CA ASN A 562 29.54 -18.79 -2.88
C ASN A 562 30.58 -17.70 -3.14
N GLU A 563 31.50 -17.52 -2.20
CA GLU A 563 32.51 -16.46 -2.24
C GLU A 563 33.53 -16.62 -3.39
N ALA A 564 33.65 -17.80 -4.01
CA ALA A 564 34.45 -17.94 -5.22
C ALA A 564 33.86 -17.19 -6.43
N LEU A 565 32.56 -16.88 -6.40
CA LEU A 565 31.82 -16.23 -7.49
C LEU A 565 31.53 -14.74 -7.24
N THR A 566 31.88 -14.23 -6.06
CA THR A 566 31.71 -12.80 -5.73
C THR A 566 32.72 -11.91 -6.47
N GLY A 567 33.77 -12.51 -7.07
CA GLY A 567 34.60 -11.94 -8.12
C GLY A 567 35.15 -10.55 -7.81
N GLY A 568 36.21 -10.46 -6.98
CA GLY A 568 37.16 -9.35 -6.94
C GLY A 568 36.60 -7.92 -6.98
N SER A 569 35.36 -7.71 -6.53
CA SER A 569 34.77 -6.38 -6.56
C SER A 569 35.50 -5.55 -5.50
N VAL A 570 36.39 -4.67 -5.97
CA VAL A 570 36.73 -3.42 -5.27
C VAL A 570 35.44 -2.95 -4.61
N GLU A 571 35.45 -2.78 -3.29
CA GLU A 571 34.31 -2.33 -2.49
C GLU A 571 33.69 -1.10 -3.16
N GLU A 572 32.67 -1.33 -4.00
CA GLU A 572 31.96 -0.24 -4.62
C GLU A 572 31.18 0.45 -3.50
N PRO A 573 31.34 1.77 -3.34
CA PRO A 573 30.64 2.52 -2.31
C PRO A 573 29.16 2.15 -2.26
N SER A 574 28.63 1.90 -1.06
CA SER A 574 27.18 1.82 -0.85
C SER A 574 26.50 3.02 -1.49
N GLU A 575 25.24 2.88 -1.91
CA GLU A 575 24.45 3.98 -2.46
C GLU A 575 24.49 5.21 -1.54
N THR A 576 24.39 4.97 -0.22
CA THR A 576 24.59 5.98 0.84
C THR A 576 25.97 6.63 0.79
N ARG A 577 27.06 5.87 0.60
CA ARG A 577 28.42 6.46 0.50
C ARG A 577 28.59 7.31 -0.76
N ARG A 578 27.99 6.92 -1.90
CA ARG A 578 28.01 7.75 -3.11
C ARG A 578 27.23 9.05 -2.91
N LEU A 579 26.07 8.94 -2.26
CA LEU A 579 25.22 10.08 -1.95
C LEU A 579 25.88 11.04 -0.97
N VAL A 580 26.50 10.52 0.09
CA VAL A 580 27.31 11.33 1.03
C VAL A 580 28.46 12.00 0.30
N ALA A 581 29.19 11.28 -0.56
CA ALA A 581 30.28 11.85 -1.34
C ALA A 581 29.81 12.95 -2.31
N SER A 582 28.63 12.80 -2.95
CA SER A 582 28.08 13.84 -3.81
C SER A 582 27.60 15.06 -3.02
N ILE A 583 26.96 14.86 -1.86
CA ILE A 583 26.51 15.96 -1.00
C ILE A 583 27.70 16.78 -0.49
N VAL A 584 28.73 16.09 0.01
CA VAL A 584 29.92 16.72 0.60
C VAL A 584 30.76 17.47 -0.43
N ALA A 585 30.82 16.99 -1.67
CA ALA A 585 31.58 17.63 -2.75
C ALA A 585 30.99 18.99 -3.18
N GLU A 586 29.69 19.19 -3.03
CA GLU A 586 28.97 20.40 -3.46
C GLU A 586 28.97 21.52 -2.40
N ILE A 587 29.53 21.29 -1.21
CA ILE A 587 29.66 22.32 -0.17
C ILE A 587 30.63 23.39 -0.68
N PRO A 588 30.22 24.67 -0.84
CA PRO A 588 31.08 25.73 -1.34
C PRO A 588 32.25 26.05 -0.41
N ALA A 589 33.35 26.57 -0.96
CA ALA A 589 34.43 27.14 -0.17
C ALA A 589 33.93 28.31 0.71
N GLY A 590 34.46 28.42 1.93
CA GLY A 590 34.05 29.43 2.90
C GLY A 590 32.68 29.18 3.54
N ARG A 591 32.09 28.00 3.33
CA ARG A 591 30.86 27.54 3.98
C ARG A 591 31.12 26.19 4.67
N TRP A 592 30.27 25.84 5.63
CA TRP A 592 30.37 24.58 6.35
C TRP A 592 28.99 23.98 6.64
N THR A 593 28.94 22.68 6.95
CA THR A 593 27.71 22.01 7.40
C THR A 593 28.02 20.98 8.48
N SER A 594 27.00 20.35 9.05
CA SER A 594 27.17 19.30 10.05
C SER A 594 26.91 17.90 9.51
N TYR A 595 27.47 16.88 10.17
CA TYR A 595 27.17 15.46 9.89
C TYR A 595 25.66 15.16 9.90
N GLY A 596 24.90 15.88 10.72
CA GLY A 596 23.45 15.74 10.79
C GLY A 596 22.74 16.25 9.54
N GLU A 597 23.13 17.41 9.01
CA GLU A 597 22.50 17.94 7.80
C GLU A 597 22.83 17.08 6.57
N VAL A 598 24.08 16.60 6.45
CA VAL A 598 24.46 15.63 5.41
C VAL A 598 23.65 14.34 5.56
N ALA A 599 23.44 13.85 6.78
CA ALA A 599 22.62 12.67 7.03
C ALA A 599 21.16 12.85 6.63
N LEU A 600 20.58 14.04 6.86
CA LEU A 600 19.20 14.33 6.47
C LEU A 600 19.02 14.27 4.95
N VAL A 601 19.93 14.90 4.21
CA VAL A 601 19.91 14.88 2.74
C VAL A 601 20.23 13.47 2.20
N ALA A 602 21.11 12.74 2.87
CA ALA A 602 21.47 11.37 2.48
C ALA A 602 20.44 10.30 2.91
N GLY A 603 19.35 10.67 3.57
CA GLY A 603 18.37 9.71 4.13
C GLY A 603 19.00 8.75 5.15
N SER A 604 19.94 9.25 5.95
CA SER A 604 20.81 8.49 6.87
C SER A 604 20.78 9.09 8.28
N TYR A 605 21.72 8.68 9.13
CA TYR A 605 21.93 9.21 10.48
C TYR A 605 23.33 9.84 10.58
N PRO A 606 23.55 10.83 11.48
CA PRO A 606 24.81 11.58 11.56
C PRO A 606 26.04 10.67 11.68
N GLN A 607 25.91 9.60 12.46
CA GLN A 607 27.02 8.72 12.76
C GLN A 607 27.41 7.76 11.63
N PRO A 608 26.50 7.07 10.91
CA PRO A 608 26.83 6.40 9.66
C PRO A 608 27.53 7.31 8.66
N VAL A 609 27.10 8.58 8.56
CA VAL A 609 27.77 9.58 7.71
C VAL A 609 29.17 9.89 8.22
N ALA A 610 29.35 10.12 9.53
CA ALA A 610 30.65 10.34 10.14
C ALA A 610 31.60 9.15 9.93
N ALA A 611 31.12 7.92 10.16
CA ALA A 611 31.87 6.69 9.93
C ALA A 611 32.28 6.57 8.45
N ILE A 612 31.37 6.86 7.52
CA ILE A 612 31.66 6.88 6.07
C ILE A 612 32.78 7.89 5.76
N ILE A 613 32.67 9.12 6.26
CA ILE A 613 33.64 10.20 6.01
C ILE A 613 35.02 9.88 6.62
N THR A 614 35.05 9.32 7.83
CA THR A 614 36.29 8.98 8.54
C THR A 614 37.00 7.75 7.95
N THR A 615 36.25 6.71 7.57
CA THR A 615 36.81 5.46 7.02
C THR A 615 37.14 5.57 5.54
N HIS A 616 36.45 6.47 4.83
CA HIS A 616 36.61 6.69 3.40
C HIS A 616 36.80 8.18 3.12
N PRO A 617 38.04 8.66 3.18
CA PRO A 617 38.35 10.04 2.85
C PRO A 617 37.75 10.44 1.50
N MET A 618 37.17 11.63 1.43
CA MET A 618 36.45 12.13 0.25
C MET A 618 36.68 13.63 0.09
N GLN A 619 36.59 14.11 -1.15
CA GLN A 619 36.76 15.52 -1.47
C GLN A 619 35.67 16.37 -0.80
N GLY A 620 36.05 17.47 -0.16
CA GLY A 620 35.12 18.38 0.53
C GLY A 620 34.83 18.02 2.00
N ALA A 621 35.25 16.84 2.48
CA ALA A 621 34.93 16.36 3.84
C ALA A 621 35.36 17.29 4.98
N TRP A 622 36.40 18.12 4.77
CA TRP A 622 36.86 19.08 5.77
C TRP A 622 35.83 20.18 6.08
N ARG A 623 34.83 20.39 5.21
CA ARG A 623 33.73 21.35 5.41
C ARG A 623 32.57 20.75 6.21
N VAL A 624 32.66 19.48 6.62
CA VAL A 624 31.68 18.79 7.47
C VAL A 624 32.18 18.76 8.91
N LEU A 625 31.59 19.61 9.74
CA LEU A 625 31.99 19.81 11.13
C LEU A 625 31.01 19.14 12.10
N GLN A 626 31.38 19.09 13.38
CA GLN A 626 30.45 18.69 14.44
C GLN A 626 29.32 19.73 14.56
N THR A 627 28.21 19.38 15.20
CA THR A 627 27.05 20.27 15.37
C THR A 627 27.41 21.59 16.07
N GLY A 628 28.47 21.62 16.88
CA GLY A 628 28.99 22.84 17.53
C GLY A 628 29.95 23.68 16.68
N GLY A 629 30.16 23.37 15.40
CA GLY A 629 31.08 24.10 14.51
C GLY A 629 32.55 23.76 14.70
N THR A 630 32.87 22.70 15.45
CA THR A 630 34.24 22.22 15.70
C THR A 630 34.64 21.11 14.72
N ILE A 631 35.92 21.05 14.38
CA ILE A 631 36.48 20.02 13.50
C ILE A 631 36.54 18.69 14.24
N SER A 632 36.14 17.61 13.58
CA SER A 632 36.19 16.27 14.17
C SER A 632 37.64 15.84 14.46
N PRO A 633 37.96 15.36 15.68
CA PRO A 633 39.28 14.80 16.00
C PRO A 633 39.65 13.60 15.12
N GLY A 634 38.65 12.92 14.54
CA GLY A 634 38.82 11.78 13.63
C GLY A 634 38.92 12.14 12.15
N PHE A 635 39.03 13.43 11.78
CA PHE A 635 39.16 13.84 10.39
C PHE A 635 40.46 13.32 9.75
N ARG A 636 40.39 12.92 8.48
CA ARG A 636 41.54 12.49 7.68
C ARG A 636 41.47 13.09 6.27
N TRP A 637 42.62 13.54 5.77
CA TRP A 637 42.74 14.03 4.40
C TRP A 637 42.53 12.92 3.37
N LEU A 638 41.98 13.28 2.20
CA LEU A 638 41.85 12.38 1.05
C LEU A 638 43.20 11.87 0.55
N ASP A 639 44.20 12.75 0.52
CA ASP A 639 45.59 12.40 0.28
C ASP A 639 46.31 12.23 1.63
N PRO A 640 46.76 11.01 1.98
CA PRO A 640 47.50 10.76 3.21
C PRO A 640 48.82 11.54 3.35
N ALA A 641 49.36 12.08 2.25
CA ALA A 641 50.57 12.90 2.27
C ALA A 641 50.34 14.34 2.75
N ARG A 642 49.08 14.79 2.86
CA ARG A 642 48.75 16.12 3.41
C ARG A 642 48.84 16.11 4.93
N SER A 643 49.58 17.07 5.49
CA SER A 643 49.78 17.25 6.94
C SER A 643 49.38 18.65 7.43
N GLU A 644 48.74 19.43 6.58
CA GLU A 644 48.25 20.77 6.90
C GLU A 644 47.11 20.71 7.90
N GLU A 645 47.08 21.71 8.78
CA GLU A 645 46.11 21.81 9.87
C GLU A 645 44.73 22.20 9.29
N PRO A 646 43.66 21.41 9.52
CA PRO A 646 42.38 21.61 8.85
C PRO A 646 41.72 22.97 9.11
N ARG A 647 41.89 23.57 10.30
CA ARG A 647 41.34 24.91 10.59
C ARG A 647 42.03 25.98 9.75
N ALA A 648 43.36 25.99 9.68
CA ALA A 648 44.10 26.93 8.84
C ALA A 648 43.70 26.84 7.35
N PHE A 649 43.42 25.62 6.87
CA PHE A 649 42.92 25.42 5.50
C PHE A 649 41.51 25.99 5.29
N LEU A 650 40.60 25.76 6.23
CA LEU A 650 39.24 26.31 6.19
C LEU A 650 39.23 27.84 6.30
N GLU A 651 40.11 28.43 7.13
CA GLU A 651 40.28 29.88 7.22
C GLU A 651 40.80 30.48 5.91
N ALA A 652 41.71 29.79 5.21
CA ALA A 652 42.16 30.18 3.87
C ALA A 652 41.05 30.06 2.80
N GLU A 653 40.09 29.16 2.98
CA GLU A 653 38.87 29.10 2.17
C GLU A 653 37.86 30.22 2.51
N GLY A 654 38.14 31.02 3.54
CA GLY A 654 37.31 32.15 3.97
C GLY A 654 36.32 31.82 5.09
N LEU A 655 36.43 30.64 5.73
CA LEU A 655 35.61 30.28 6.89
C LEU A 655 36.13 30.95 8.16
N ARG A 656 35.26 31.66 8.88
CA ARG A 656 35.62 32.33 10.14
C ARG A 656 35.38 31.41 11.33
N PHE A 657 36.27 31.49 12.32
CA PHE A 657 36.15 30.79 13.59
C PHE A 657 36.16 31.78 14.76
N ASP A 658 35.44 31.45 15.84
CA ASP A 658 35.51 32.18 17.10
C ASP A 658 36.78 31.85 17.91
N ALA A 659 36.92 32.49 19.07
CA ALA A 659 38.06 32.31 19.97
C ALA A 659 38.13 30.88 20.53
N GLU A 660 36.98 30.20 20.62
CA GLU A 660 36.81 28.82 21.07
C GLU A 660 36.99 27.78 19.96
N GLY A 661 37.23 28.21 18.72
CA GLY A 661 37.47 27.33 17.56
C GLY A 661 36.19 26.78 16.92
N ARG A 662 35.06 27.47 17.05
CA ARG A 662 33.79 27.13 16.40
C ARG A 662 33.59 27.96 15.15
N ALA A 663 33.18 27.32 14.07
CA ALA A 663 32.90 27.97 12.79
C ALA A 663 31.68 28.91 12.87
N ASP A 664 31.76 30.04 12.18
CA ASP A 664 30.72 31.07 12.13
C ASP A 664 29.39 30.52 11.60
N THR A 665 28.33 30.69 12.39
CA THR A 665 26.98 30.19 12.06
C THR A 665 26.37 30.86 10.84
N GLU A 666 26.80 32.08 10.47
CA GLU A 666 26.34 32.73 9.22
C GLU A 666 26.87 32.02 7.98
N GLN A 667 27.95 31.23 8.11
CA GLN A 667 28.56 30.47 7.03
C GLN A 667 28.07 29.01 6.99
N PHE A 668 27.11 28.65 7.84
CA PHE A 668 26.49 27.32 7.89
C PHE A 668 25.55 27.07 6.70
N ILE A 669 25.46 25.82 6.24
CA ILE A 669 24.51 25.34 5.23
C ILE A 669 23.63 24.27 5.86
N ASP A 670 22.31 24.49 5.85
CA ASP A 670 21.31 23.54 6.35
C ASP A 670 20.95 22.48 5.30
N ALA A 671 20.18 21.46 5.70
CA ALA A 671 19.79 20.35 4.84
C ALA A 671 18.95 20.80 3.62
N ALA A 672 18.15 21.85 3.75
CA ALA A 672 17.33 22.34 2.64
C ALA A 672 18.20 23.01 1.57
N GLU A 673 19.16 23.84 2.00
CA GLU A 673 20.15 24.45 1.11
C GLU A 673 21.08 23.38 0.52
N LEU A 674 21.57 22.41 1.31
CA LEU A 674 22.37 21.28 0.83
C LEU A 674 21.63 20.45 -0.22
N ALA A 675 20.37 20.09 0.03
CA ALA A 675 19.58 19.27 -0.89
C ALA A 675 19.34 19.99 -2.22
N SER A 676 19.11 21.30 -2.17
CA SER A 676 19.02 22.14 -3.36
C SER A 676 20.32 22.17 -4.18
N LEU A 677 21.49 22.17 -3.53
CA LEU A 677 22.79 22.16 -4.22
C LEU A 677 23.02 20.86 -5.01
N VAL A 678 22.49 19.74 -4.52
CA VAL A 678 22.68 18.41 -5.13
C VAL A 678 21.48 17.90 -5.92
N GLY A 679 20.41 18.70 -6.05
CA GLY A 679 19.19 18.34 -6.78
C GLY A 679 18.37 17.24 -6.13
N LEU A 680 18.32 17.21 -4.79
CA LEU A 680 17.57 16.25 -3.99
C LEU A 680 16.48 16.95 -3.16
N ASP A 681 15.50 16.17 -2.72
CA ASP A 681 14.45 16.62 -1.80
C ASP A 681 14.78 16.19 -0.36
N VAL A 682 14.47 17.06 0.61
CA VAL A 682 14.54 16.72 2.05
C VAL A 682 13.22 16.09 2.46
N PRO A 683 13.20 15.02 3.29
CA PRO A 683 11.96 14.43 3.79
C PRO A 683 11.06 15.45 4.49
N ASP A 684 9.74 15.40 4.24
CA ASP A 684 8.72 16.31 4.81
C ASP A 684 8.64 16.24 6.34
N GLU A 685 9.02 15.09 6.94
CA GLU A 685 9.08 14.88 8.39
C GLU A 685 10.54 14.74 8.87
N ALA A 686 10.92 15.56 9.84
CA ALA A 686 12.25 15.47 10.46
C ALA A 686 12.39 14.16 11.28
N PRO A 687 13.48 13.39 11.08
CA PRO A 687 13.75 12.18 11.85
C PRO A 687 13.74 12.42 13.37
N ALA A 688 13.34 11.42 14.15
CA ALA A 688 13.21 11.51 15.62
C ALA A 688 14.49 11.99 16.34
N TRP A 689 15.68 11.72 15.79
CA TRP A 689 16.95 12.20 16.34
C TRP A 689 17.14 13.73 16.16
N ARG A 690 16.57 14.32 15.10
CA ARG A 690 16.52 15.79 14.91
C ARG A 690 15.51 16.44 15.87
N ALA A 691 14.41 15.74 16.15
CA ALA A 691 13.41 16.15 17.14
C ALA A 691 13.97 16.12 18.59
N ALA A 692 14.97 15.28 18.86
CA ALA A 692 15.64 15.22 20.16
C ALA A 692 16.57 16.43 20.44
N GLY A 693 17.06 17.11 19.38
CA GLY A 693 17.97 18.27 19.48
C GLY A 693 17.28 19.64 19.53
N THR A 694 15.97 19.72 19.37
CA THR A 694 15.20 20.98 19.16
C THR A 694 14.34 21.43 20.36
N ARG A 695 14.62 20.92 21.57
CA ARG A 695 13.84 21.27 22.78
C ARG A 695 13.75 22.78 23.10
N PRO A 696 14.73 23.66 22.82
CA PRO A 696 14.59 25.09 23.14
C PRO A 696 13.63 25.83 22.20
N LEU A 697 13.79 25.68 20.88
CA LEU A 697 13.00 26.43 19.89
C LEU A 697 11.54 25.94 19.83
N LEU A 698 11.32 24.63 19.96
CA LEU A 698 9.98 24.07 19.99
C LEU A 698 9.19 24.55 21.21
N ALA A 699 9.83 24.54 22.39
CA ALA A 699 9.24 25.09 23.61
C ALA A 699 8.96 26.59 23.49
N GLN A 700 9.85 27.36 22.85
CA GLN A 700 9.65 28.79 22.60
C GLN A 700 8.47 29.05 21.63
N ARG A 701 8.32 28.26 20.56
CA ARG A 701 7.18 28.36 19.62
C ARG A 701 5.86 28.04 20.30
N GLN A 702 5.82 26.94 21.05
CA GLN A 702 4.64 26.55 21.81
C GLN A 702 4.28 27.61 22.86
N ALA A 703 5.26 28.16 23.58
CA ALA A 703 5.05 29.23 24.54
C ALA A 703 4.56 30.53 23.87
N PHE A 704 5.07 30.87 22.69
CA PHE A 704 4.63 32.06 21.95
C PHE A 704 3.18 31.91 21.45
N PHE A 705 2.85 30.80 20.78
CA PHE A 705 1.48 30.57 20.33
C PHE A 705 0.49 30.35 21.48
N GLN A 706 0.94 29.86 22.64
CA GLN A 706 0.11 29.84 23.85
C GLN A 706 -0.23 31.27 24.30
N LYS A 707 0.73 32.21 24.28
CA LYS A 707 0.46 33.63 24.56
C LYS A 707 -0.53 34.24 23.56
N VAL A 708 -0.41 33.92 22.27
CA VAL A 708 -1.36 34.36 21.22
C VAL A 708 -2.76 33.83 21.50
N ARG A 709 -2.88 32.55 21.87
CA ARG A 709 -4.15 31.93 22.21
C ARG A 709 -4.78 32.55 23.46
N ASP A 710 -4.04 32.66 24.56
CA ASP A 710 -4.54 33.21 25.82
C ASP A 710 -5.02 34.67 25.63
N LEU A 711 -4.30 35.43 24.82
CA LEU A 711 -4.67 36.80 24.47
C LEU A 711 -5.90 36.85 23.55
N GLY A 712 -5.98 35.97 22.55
CA GLY A 712 -7.13 35.84 21.66
C GLY A 712 -8.40 35.43 22.41
N GLU A 713 -8.32 34.46 23.33
CA GLU A 713 -9.46 34.02 24.16
C GLU A 713 -9.93 35.11 25.14
N SER A 714 -9.04 36.01 25.58
CA SER A 714 -9.38 37.08 26.54
C SER A 714 -9.76 38.42 25.91
N THR A 715 -9.32 38.70 24.68
CA THR A 715 -9.51 40.00 24.02
C THR A 715 -10.24 39.93 22.68
N GLY A 716 -10.32 38.75 22.05
CA GLY A 716 -11.00 38.54 20.78
C GLY A 716 -12.52 38.66 20.90
N THR A 717 -13.15 39.21 19.87
CA THR A 717 -14.60 39.43 19.85
C THR A 717 -15.28 38.84 18.62
N VAL A 718 -14.50 38.53 17.57
CA VAL A 718 -14.97 38.07 16.26
C VAL A 718 -14.47 36.65 15.97
N VAL A 719 -13.22 36.31 16.32
CA VAL A 719 -12.71 34.95 16.18
C VAL A 719 -13.27 34.07 17.30
N GLY A 720 -14.16 33.14 16.92
CA GLY A 720 -14.86 32.28 17.89
C GLY A 720 -14.03 31.15 18.49
N TYR A 721 -12.88 30.81 17.91
CA TYR A 721 -12.01 29.75 18.41
C TYR A 721 -10.53 30.03 18.10
N TRP A 722 -9.71 30.04 19.13
CA TRP A 722 -8.25 30.16 19.02
C TRP A 722 -7.60 28.78 19.18
N PRO A 723 -6.88 28.27 18.17
CA PRO A 723 -6.35 26.90 18.19
C PRO A 723 -5.30 26.68 19.28
N SER A 724 -5.21 25.44 19.76
CA SER A 724 -4.14 25.02 20.67
C SER A 724 -2.76 25.11 20.00
N PRO A 725 -1.70 25.44 20.74
CA PRO A 725 -0.35 25.54 20.17
C PRO A 725 0.06 24.25 19.47
N SER A 726 0.54 24.35 18.23
CA SER A 726 1.07 23.22 17.47
C SER A 726 2.60 23.18 17.54
N THR A 727 3.21 22.10 17.07
CA THR A 727 4.66 22.00 16.87
C THR A 727 5.11 22.64 15.55
N GLN A 728 4.19 23.26 14.80
CA GLN A 728 4.43 23.85 13.48
C GLN A 728 4.71 25.35 13.59
N ASP A 729 5.29 25.93 12.55
CA ASP A 729 5.64 27.36 12.47
C ASP A 729 4.41 28.24 12.15
N ALA A 730 3.22 27.62 12.09
CA ALA A 730 1.97 28.28 11.79
C ALA A 730 0.77 27.66 12.53
N VAL A 731 -0.27 28.46 12.70
CA VAL A 731 -1.53 28.10 13.34
C VAL A 731 -2.71 28.59 12.50
N ASP A 732 -3.64 27.67 12.23
CA ASP A 732 -4.82 27.86 11.37
C ASP A 732 -6.04 28.31 12.17
N VAL A 733 -6.46 29.56 11.99
CA VAL A 733 -7.63 30.19 12.62
C VAL A 733 -8.81 30.17 11.66
N ASN A 734 -9.87 29.44 12.02
CA ASN A 734 -11.09 29.40 11.24
C ASN A 734 -11.95 30.64 11.52
N ILE A 735 -12.39 31.31 10.45
CA ILE A 735 -13.19 32.54 10.49
C ILE A 735 -14.60 32.35 9.94
N GLY A 736 -15.03 31.10 9.71
CA GLY A 736 -16.41 30.79 9.29
C GLY A 736 -16.72 31.02 7.81
N VAL A 737 -15.71 31.25 6.97
CA VAL A 737 -15.84 31.38 5.51
C VAL A 737 -15.44 30.05 4.84
N PRO A 738 -16.36 29.32 4.19
CA PRO A 738 -16.04 28.03 3.58
C PRO A 738 -14.98 28.17 2.48
N GLY A 739 -13.94 27.33 2.54
CA GLY A 739 -12.82 27.38 1.59
C GLY A 739 -11.72 28.39 1.94
N CYS A 740 -11.91 29.22 2.97
CA CYS A 740 -10.92 30.21 3.41
C CYS A 740 -10.48 29.98 4.86
N ILE A 741 -9.24 30.35 5.20
CA ILE A 741 -8.72 30.27 6.57
C ILE A 741 -7.72 31.40 6.84
N VAL A 742 -7.64 31.85 8.09
CA VAL A 742 -6.58 32.77 8.52
C VAL A 742 -5.43 31.95 9.09
N VAL A 743 -4.20 32.22 8.66
CA VAL A 743 -3.00 31.51 9.10
C VAL A 743 -2.07 32.50 9.78
N LEU A 744 -1.75 32.21 11.04
CA LEU A 744 -0.76 32.94 11.83
C LEU A 744 0.56 32.22 11.72
N SER A 745 1.64 32.89 11.33
CA SER A 745 2.92 32.23 11.09
C SER A 745 4.09 33.01 11.67
N LEU A 746 5.13 32.27 12.04
CA LEU A 746 6.40 32.80 12.55
C LEU A 746 7.45 32.71 11.45
N ALA A 747 8.12 33.82 11.15
CA ALA A 747 9.29 33.80 10.30
C ALA A 747 10.51 33.35 11.12
N SER A 748 11.20 32.30 10.64
CA SER A 748 12.36 31.70 11.30
C SER A 748 13.71 32.34 10.91
N ARG A 749 13.74 33.18 9.87
CA ARG A 749 14.95 33.85 9.35
C ARG A 749 14.98 35.35 9.67
N ALA A 750 16.17 35.91 9.86
CA ALA A 750 16.37 37.31 10.23
C ALA A 750 16.16 38.29 9.06
N PRO A 751 15.57 39.50 9.29
CA PRO A 751 14.96 39.90 10.54
C PRO A 751 13.69 39.06 10.78
N GLY A 752 13.62 38.44 11.97
CA GLY A 752 12.48 37.62 12.38
C GLY A 752 11.19 38.44 12.36
N GLY A 753 10.05 37.77 12.39
CA GLY A 753 8.76 38.47 12.31
C GLY A 753 7.58 37.54 12.50
N VAL A 754 6.40 38.15 12.53
CA VAL A 754 5.11 37.46 12.57
C VAL A 754 4.30 37.86 11.35
N GLN A 755 3.51 36.94 10.82
CA GLN A 755 2.70 37.16 9.64
C GLN A 755 1.29 36.59 9.85
N CYS A 756 0.29 37.38 9.48
CA CYS A 756 -1.10 36.96 9.39
C CYS A 756 -1.47 36.84 7.90
N SER A 757 -2.11 35.75 7.50
CA SER A 757 -2.45 35.50 6.09
C SER A 757 -3.85 34.97 5.91
N PHE A 758 -4.61 35.55 4.99
CA PHE A 758 -5.88 35.02 4.51
C PHE A 758 -5.62 34.06 3.35
N TYR A 759 -5.84 32.77 3.58
CA TYR A 759 -5.65 31.70 2.61
C TYR A 759 -6.97 31.35 1.92
N ILE A 760 -6.92 31.22 0.60
CA ILE A 760 -8.05 30.85 -0.26
C ILE A 760 -7.73 29.50 -0.91
N ARG A 761 -8.51 28.46 -0.60
CA ARG A 761 -8.27 27.09 -1.07
C ARG A 761 -9.07 26.80 -2.34
N ASP A 762 -8.34 26.46 -3.40
CA ASP A 762 -8.81 25.96 -4.70
C ASP A 762 -9.85 26.84 -5.40
N ASP A 763 -9.87 28.14 -5.09
CA ASP A 763 -10.82 29.12 -5.63
C ASP A 763 -10.10 30.37 -6.16
N LYS A 764 -9.56 30.23 -7.38
CA LYS A 764 -8.86 31.32 -8.08
C LYS A 764 -9.80 32.46 -8.48
N ALA A 765 -11.06 32.15 -8.72
CA ALA A 765 -12.08 33.15 -9.06
C ALA A 765 -12.30 34.09 -7.87
N LEU A 766 -12.41 33.56 -6.66
CA LEU A 766 -12.52 34.34 -5.43
C LEU A 766 -11.28 35.22 -5.19
N PHE A 767 -10.07 34.69 -5.40
CA PHE A 767 -8.85 35.50 -5.30
C PHE A 767 -8.86 36.67 -6.29
N ALA A 768 -9.18 36.43 -7.56
CA ALA A 768 -9.23 37.46 -8.58
C ALA A 768 -10.27 38.56 -8.25
N GLN A 769 -11.42 38.17 -7.68
CA GLN A 769 -12.46 39.11 -7.24
C GLN A 769 -12.01 39.97 -6.06
N LEU A 770 -11.39 39.37 -5.04
CA LEU A 770 -10.83 40.10 -3.90
C LEU A 770 -9.71 41.05 -4.36
N HIS A 771 -8.83 40.59 -5.26
CA HIS A 771 -7.77 41.41 -5.81
C HIS A 771 -8.30 42.59 -6.65
N ALA A 772 -9.45 42.42 -7.35
CA ALA A 772 -10.11 43.52 -8.05
C ALA A 772 -10.64 44.61 -7.11
N ARG A 773 -10.99 44.27 -5.86
CA ARG A 773 -11.40 45.20 -4.80
C ARG A 773 -10.26 45.51 -3.80
N ARG A 774 -8.99 45.28 -4.18
CA ARG A 774 -7.85 45.41 -3.25
C ARG A 774 -7.76 46.77 -2.57
N GLU A 775 -8.05 47.86 -3.28
CA GLU A 775 -7.93 49.23 -2.75
C GLU A 775 -8.97 49.47 -1.65
N GLU A 776 -10.20 48.99 -1.83
CA GLU A 776 -11.27 49.05 -0.84
C GLU A 776 -10.96 48.19 0.40
N ILE A 777 -10.38 46.99 0.18
CA ILE A 777 -10.03 46.05 1.24
C ILE A 777 -8.86 46.60 2.07
N GLU A 778 -7.82 47.14 1.43
CA GLU A 778 -6.67 47.75 2.11
C GLU A 778 -7.06 49.03 2.86
N GLU A 779 -7.97 49.84 2.31
CA GLU A 779 -8.55 51.00 3.01
C GLU A 779 -9.34 50.57 4.25
N ALA A 780 -10.16 49.53 4.14
CA ALA A 780 -10.92 48.98 5.26
C ALA A 780 -10.04 48.34 6.36
N LEU A 781 -8.87 47.81 5.98
CA LEU A 781 -7.88 47.26 6.91
C LEU A 781 -6.91 48.33 7.47
N GLY A 782 -6.84 49.51 6.84
CA GLY A 782 -5.87 50.54 7.17
C GLY A 782 -4.41 50.13 6.95
N ALA A 783 -4.15 49.16 6.07
CA ALA A 783 -2.83 48.61 5.81
C ALA A 783 -2.70 48.08 4.37
N THR A 784 -1.52 48.25 3.77
CA THR A 784 -1.18 47.66 2.47
C THR A 784 -0.87 46.18 2.64
N LEU A 785 -1.43 45.34 1.76
CA LEU A 785 -1.33 43.88 1.84
C LEU A 785 -0.40 43.31 0.77
N GLU A 786 0.18 42.16 1.08
CA GLU A 786 0.94 41.34 0.13
C GLU A 786 0.00 40.34 -0.56
N TRP A 787 -0.30 40.57 -1.84
CA TRP A 787 -1.18 39.72 -2.64
C TRP A 787 -0.36 38.70 -3.45
N HIS A 788 -0.61 37.42 -3.22
CA HIS A 788 0.10 36.34 -3.90
C HIS A 788 -0.87 35.35 -4.54
N GLU A 789 -0.95 35.41 -5.87
CA GLU A 789 -1.58 34.38 -6.69
C GLU A 789 -0.58 33.26 -6.97
N ASN A 790 -0.95 32.01 -6.71
CA ASN A 790 -0.08 30.87 -7.03
C ASN A 790 -0.57 30.16 -8.32
N PRO A 791 0.21 30.18 -9.42
CA PRO A 791 -0.22 29.60 -10.70
C PRO A 791 -0.35 28.07 -10.65
N THR A 792 0.51 27.40 -9.87
CA THR A 792 0.75 25.94 -9.91
C THR A 792 0.13 25.17 -8.75
N TYR A 793 -0.12 25.80 -7.60
CA TYR A 793 -0.69 25.16 -6.41
C TYR A 793 -2.16 25.51 -6.18
N LYS A 794 -2.85 24.68 -5.38
CA LYS A 794 -4.29 24.81 -5.06
C LYS A 794 -4.64 25.91 -4.05
N ALA A 795 -3.78 26.90 -3.77
CA ALA A 795 -4.12 27.97 -2.82
C ALA A 795 -3.43 29.31 -3.13
N SER A 796 -4.19 30.39 -3.06
CA SER A 796 -3.70 31.78 -3.13
C SER A 796 -3.76 32.41 -1.72
N ARG A 797 -2.95 33.44 -1.46
CA ARG A 797 -2.91 34.10 -0.14
C ARG A 797 -2.80 35.62 -0.22
N VAL A 798 -3.35 36.27 0.80
CA VAL A 798 -3.21 37.70 1.07
C VAL A 798 -2.63 37.86 2.46
N ALA A 799 -1.49 38.54 2.59
CA ALA A 799 -0.73 38.56 3.84
C ALA A 799 -0.44 39.98 4.34
N LEU A 800 -0.32 40.10 5.66
CA LEU A 800 0.25 41.26 6.33
C LEU A 800 1.37 40.76 7.24
N ARG A 801 2.51 41.46 7.22
CA ARG A 801 3.72 41.11 7.98
C ARG A 801 4.09 42.21 8.96
N HIS A 802 4.58 41.80 10.12
CA HIS A 802 5.20 42.69 11.09
C HIS A 802 6.59 42.14 11.48
N ASP A 803 7.61 42.95 11.28
CA ASP A 803 8.98 42.60 11.65
C ASP A 803 9.18 42.70 13.16
N GLY A 804 10.00 41.81 13.72
CA GLY A 804 10.31 41.75 15.14
C GLY A 804 10.63 40.34 15.58
N ASP A 805 11.65 40.19 16.45
CA ASP A 805 12.00 38.89 16.98
C ASP A 805 10.97 38.43 18.01
N TRP A 806 10.13 37.47 17.64
CA TRP A 806 9.12 36.88 18.53
C TRP A 806 9.72 36.08 19.69
N ARG A 807 11.04 35.81 19.66
CA ARG A 807 11.80 35.18 20.75
C ARG A 807 12.31 36.19 21.79
N ASP A 808 12.31 37.48 21.46
CA ASP A 808 12.64 38.54 22.41
C ASP A 808 11.46 38.72 23.38
N GLU A 809 11.69 38.49 24.67
CA GLU A 809 10.67 38.57 25.71
C GLU A 809 10.01 39.96 25.81
N ASN A 810 10.69 41.02 25.40
CA ASN A 810 10.16 42.39 25.41
C ASN A 810 9.27 42.69 24.19
N LEU A 811 9.55 42.04 23.05
CA LEU A 811 8.78 42.23 21.80
C LEU A 811 7.65 41.21 21.67
N ALA A 812 7.81 40.01 22.21
CA ALA A 812 6.86 38.91 22.09
C ALA A 812 5.42 39.28 22.48
N PRO A 813 5.14 39.99 23.58
CA PRO A 813 3.77 40.40 23.92
C PRO A 813 3.15 41.35 22.88
N ARG A 814 3.95 42.26 22.32
CA ARG A 814 3.49 43.22 21.30
C ARG A 814 3.20 42.51 19.98
N LEU A 815 4.04 41.56 19.59
CA LEU A 815 3.86 40.76 18.37
C LEU A 815 2.67 39.80 18.50
N ALA A 816 2.46 39.21 19.68
CA ALA A 816 1.27 38.40 19.96
C ALA A 816 -0.01 39.24 19.89
N GLN A 817 -0.02 40.43 20.50
CA GLN A 817 -1.14 41.39 20.39
C GLN A 817 -1.40 41.79 18.94
N TRP A 818 -0.34 42.02 18.17
CA TRP A 818 -0.46 42.35 16.76
C TRP A 818 -1.12 41.20 15.98
N LEU A 819 -0.67 39.95 16.15
CA LEU A 819 -1.27 38.78 15.50
C LEU A 819 -2.76 38.62 15.84
N VAL A 820 -3.12 38.79 17.12
CA VAL A 820 -4.52 38.69 17.56
C VAL A 820 -5.36 39.80 16.91
N SER A 821 -4.92 41.05 17.01
CA SER A 821 -5.64 42.19 16.43
C SER A 821 -5.78 42.09 14.91
N THR A 822 -4.74 41.64 14.21
CA THR A 822 -4.78 41.47 12.75
C THR A 822 -5.68 40.31 12.33
N ALA A 823 -5.71 39.20 13.07
CA ALA A 823 -6.63 38.10 12.80
C ALA A 823 -8.10 38.48 13.03
N GLU A 824 -8.40 39.19 14.12
CA GLU A 824 -9.73 39.75 14.38
C GLU A 824 -10.17 40.70 13.27
N LEU A 825 -9.25 41.55 12.80
CA LEU A 825 -9.50 42.47 11.70
C LEU A 825 -9.76 41.73 10.38
N PHE A 826 -8.96 40.70 10.07
CA PHE A 826 -9.17 39.85 8.90
C PHE A 826 -10.51 39.11 8.96
N ALA A 827 -10.86 38.57 10.13
CA ALA A 827 -12.15 37.92 10.39
C ALA A 827 -13.34 38.90 10.33
N THR A 828 -13.11 40.20 10.49
CA THR A 828 -14.15 41.22 10.38
C THR A 828 -14.35 41.73 8.95
N VAL A 829 -13.24 41.93 8.23
CA VAL A 829 -13.25 42.60 6.92
C VAL A 829 -13.49 41.61 5.80
N PHE A 830 -12.70 40.53 5.70
CA PHE A 830 -12.77 39.63 4.54
C PHE A 830 -14.13 38.96 4.34
N PRO A 831 -14.87 38.51 5.37
CA PRO A 831 -16.19 37.91 5.16
C PRO A 831 -17.13 38.77 4.33
N LYS A 832 -17.12 40.10 4.51
CA LYS A 832 -17.96 41.06 3.78
C LYS A 832 -17.74 41.04 2.26
N TYR A 833 -16.52 40.73 1.84
CA TYR A 833 -16.12 40.66 0.42
C TYR A 833 -16.20 39.24 -0.14
N THR A 834 -16.42 38.24 0.71
CA THR A 834 -16.64 36.83 0.30
C THR A 834 -18.13 36.43 0.28
N SER A 835 -19.00 37.13 1.00
CA SER A 835 -20.44 36.85 1.08
C SER A 835 -21.25 37.35 -0.12
N ASP A 836 -20.75 38.33 -0.88
CA ASP A 836 -21.38 38.84 -2.12
C ASP A 836 -21.48 37.79 -3.24
N VAL A 837 -20.83 36.63 -3.08
CA VAL A 837 -20.63 35.63 -4.16
C VAL A 837 -21.70 34.53 -4.19
N ARG A 838 -22.51 34.35 -3.13
CA ARG A 838 -23.54 33.29 -3.09
C ARG A 838 -24.96 33.71 -3.50
N GLY A 839 -25.14 34.97 -3.89
CA GLY A 839 -26.43 35.49 -4.38
C GLY A 839 -26.62 35.45 -5.91
N LEU A 840 -25.64 34.93 -6.66
CA LEU A 840 -25.63 34.91 -8.13
C LEU A 840 -25.20 33.55 -8.71
N THR A 841 -25.69 32.45 -8.12
CA THR A 841 -25.66 31.12 -8.74
C THR A 841 -27.01 30.46 -8.64
#